data_AF-A0A2E5WN53-F1
#
_entry.id   AF-A0A2E5WN53-F1
#
_cell.length_a   1.000
_cell.length_b   1.000
_cell.length_c   1.000
_cell.angle_alpha   90.00
_cell.angle_beta   90.00
_cell.angle_gamma   90.00
#
_symmetry.space_group_name_H-M   'P 1'
#
loop_
_entity.id
_entity.type
_entity.pdbx_description
1 polymer ?
#
loop_
_entity_poly.entity_id
_entity_poly.type
_entity_poly.pdbx_seq_one_letter_code
_entity_poly.pdbx_strand_id
1 'polypeptide(L)'
;MSIITQPDKRFILSPNSSIKEVLEVIHISKAELVFICDEQERLLGVVSQGDLNKYLLNHSHKYLDESCRHILNTNYRALRKGFEINELNSLLTDYKVIPILGSGRRLMNIAYRENIFKDYSICDLKLSKEKAPLIIAEIGNNHNGDFDLANKMISSAVDSGADIVKFQMRDLCALYGVENLEDNEENNNLSAEYLFELLNENQLQYASLFDLFDRVKELGKQPLCTPWDIPSLQLLHEYGMKTVKIASADLTNHQLLSSATDFGMNLICSTGMSTEEEIIETSNFLSSKGSVFYLMHCQSSYPAGLGDINLSYMDKLRQFSRGGFVGYSSHDLGVNVCLAAVARGANIIEKHFTTDKSLKGIDHRVSLLPDEFSNLVQSIKEVSVSIGRNDRRILSQGELINRATLSKSLVTSRDLKAGKVLSSSDITLRSPGHGLQPNQLNKLTGQTLVRDLKKDTFIYWDDVLINSQGSKSLIKDLDKLNPYSSNWDLLPGEWGIPVRPHDVSKFYKLFKPKMIEFHLSYRDLEKDPNQFLDNLKLPYSVIHAPELFKNELLLDLCSLDNEITKKSISELQKVIDFANIVLNQIPNQNKIGIVTNVGGHSDSGFLDKNTRKDLPKILIENISKLNLGSAEIWPQTMPPYPWHFGGQRYHNLFVEPLEIISFKKQFDFNFCLDISHTQLACNFLGIELIKVLPELLNCSTHLHIADADTINGEGLQIDKGSMNFLEIMNVISQSNKNSLNKQITWIPEIWQGHENNGTGFKIALDHLCEYI
;
A
#
# COMPACT_ATOMS: atom_id res chain seq x y z
N MET A 1 7.70 -11.31 21.97
CA MET A 1 9.05 -11.63 22.51
C MET A 1 9.72 -10.38 23.06
N SER A 2 10.54 -10.52 24.11
CA SER A 2 11.37 -9.44 24.67
C SER A 2 12.75 -9.38 23.98
N ILE A 3 13.33 -8.19 23.77
CA ILE A 3 14.75 -8.07 23.39
C ILE A 3 15.52 -7.70 24.64
N ILE A 4 16.59 -8.42 24.96
CA ILE A 4 17.54 -8.01 25.99
C ILE A 4 18.81 -7.55 25.28
N THR A 5 19.15 -6.27 25.40
CA THR A 5 20.42 -5.75 24.86
C THR A 5 21.33 -5.29 25.98
N GLN A 6 22.62 -5.16 25.67
CA GLN A 6 23.50 -4.33 26.49
C GLN A 6 23.00 -2.87 26.45
N PRO A 7 23.19 -2.09 27.54
CA PRO A 7 22.81 -0.70 27.57
C PRO A 7 23.65 0.07 26.56
N ASP A 8 23.00 0.67 25.56
CA ASP A 8 23.69 1.57 24.64
C ASP A 8 24.04 2.85 25.39
N LYS A 9 25.34 3.16 25.44
CA LYS A 9 25.90 4.29 26.17
C LYS A 9 25.31 5.63 25.72
N ARG A 10 24.77 5.72 24.50
CA ARG A 10 24.12 6.93 23.99
C ARG A 10 22.84 7.29 24.75
N PHE A 11 22.19 6.33 25.40
CA PHE A 11 20.99 6.55 26.22
C PHE A 11 21.28 6.67 27.71
N ILE A 12 22.56 6.65 28.11
CA ILE A 12 22.97 6.76 29.51
C ILE A 12 23.64 8.12 29.70
N LEU A 13 23.07 8.94 30.59
CA LEU A 13 23.62 10.24 30.93
C LEU A 13 24.00 10.32 32.40
N SER A 14 24.93 11.23 32.69
CA SER A 14 25.31 11.58 34.06
C SER A 14 24.21 12.42 34.69
N PRO A 15 23.99 12.36 36.02
CA PRO A 15 23.07 13.27 36.70
C PRO A 15 23.45 14.76 36.54
N ASN A 16 24.70 15.07 36.18
CA ASN A 16 25.13 16.44 35.96
C ASN A 16 24.90 16.92 34.51
N SER A 17 24.45 16.04 33.62
CA SER A 17 24.08 16.42 32.24
C SER A 17 22.95 17.43 32.24
N SER A 18 22.97 18.33 31.26
CA SER A 18 21.94 19.35 31.12
C SER A 18 20.63 18.76 30.59
N ILE A 19 19.51 19.44 30.86
CA ILE A 19 18.20 19.08 30.28
C ILE A 19 18.25 19.14 28.74
N LYS A 20 19.05 20.05 28.18
CA LYS A 20 19.32 20.13 26.74
C LYS A 20 19.96 18.85 26.18
N GLU A 21 20.98 18.30 26.85
CA GLU A 21 21.61 17.04 26.44
C GLU A 21 20.61 15.88 26.48
N VAL A 22 19.73 15.84 27.48
CA VAL A 22 18.65 14.83 27.55
C VAL A 22 17.69 14.97 26.36
N LEU A 23 17.31 16.20 25.99
CA LEU A 23 16.48 16.48 24.83
C LEU A 23 17.15 16.07 23.52
N GLU A 24 18.42 16.40 23.34
CA GLU A 24 19.21 16.02 22.16
C GLU A 24 19.30 14.51 22.02
N VAL A 25 19.60 13.80 23.11
CA VAL A 25 19.65 12.33 23.11
C VAL A 25 18.28 11.76 22.74
N ILE A 26 17.19 12.17 23.39
CA ILE A 26 15.85 11.63 23.09
C ILE A 26 15.46 11.93 21.64
N HIS A 27 15.76 13.13 21.13
CA HIS A 27 15.41 13.53 19.77
C HIS A 27 16.21 12.78 18.70
N ILE A 28 17.54 12.78 18.80
CA ILE A 28 18.44 12.14 17.81
C ILE A 28 18.20 10.64 17.75
N SER A 29 18.03 10.04 18.93
CA SER A 29 18.02 8.59 19.06
C SER A 29 16.61 7.99 19.04
N LYS A 30 15.57 8.85 19.06
CA LYS A 30 14.15 8.47 19.20
C LYS A 30 13.89 7.55 20.40
N ALA A 31 14.72 7.65 21.44
CA ALA A 31 14.62 6.81 22.63
C ALA A 31 13.34 7.09 23.41
N GLU A 32 12.69 6.05 23.91
CA GLU A 32 11.53 6.22 24.78
C GLU A 32 11.92 6.66 26.20
N LEU A 33 13.12 6.28 26.66
CA LEU A 33 13.69 6.62 27.96
C LEU A 33 15.19 6.90 27.84
N VAL A 34 15.68 7.86 28.62
CA VAL A 34 17.09 8.07 28.94
C VAL A 34 17.34 7.61 30.38
N PHE A 35 18.43 6.88 30.58
CA PHE A 35 18.82 6.33 31.87
C PHE A 35 19.85 7.26 32.51
N ILE A 36 19.59 7.71 33.75
CA ILE A 36 20.52 8.57 34.47
C ILE A 36 21.28 7.72 35.48
N CYS A 37 22.59 7.57 35.26
CA CYS A 37 23.46 6.72 36.07
C CYS A 37 24.57 7.53 36.75
N ASP A 38 25.01 7.09 37.93
CA ASP A 38 26.20 7.65 38.58
C ASP A 38 27.52 7.15 37.95
N GLU A 39 28.66 7.63 38.47
CA GLU A 39 30.00 7.25 38.00
C GLU A 39 30.31 5.76 38.16
N GLN A 40 29.54 5.02 38.98
CA GLN A 40 29.65 3.58 39.14
C GLN A 40 28.58 2.81 38.34
N GLU A 41 27.96 3.46 37.35
CA GLU A 41 26.89 2.95 36.47
C GLU A 41 25.64 2.50 37.23
N ARG A 42 25.39 3.03 38.42
CA ARG A 42 24.18 2.72 39.20
C ARG A 42 23.03 3.58 38.69
N LEU A 43 21.91 2.95 38.38
CA LEU A 43 20.74 3.64 37.86
C LEU A 43 20.07 4.49 38.95
N LEU A 44 20.17 5.81 38.83
CA LEU A 44 19.56 6.78 39.73
C LEU A 44 18.08 7.01 39.39
N GLY A 45 17.75 7.02 38.10
CA GLY A 45 16.39 7.23 37.60
C GLY A 45 16.35 7.22 36.08
N VAL A 46 15.16 7.48 35.53
CA VAL A 46 14.94 7.58 34.09
C VAL A 46 14.29 8.91 33.75
N VAL A 47 14.41 9.34 32.50
CA VAL A 47 13.71 10.51 31.97
C VAL A 47 13.02 10.11 30.67
N SER A 48 11.70 10.31 30.60
CA SER A 48 10.90 10.10 29.39
C SER A 48 10.61 11.42 28.65
N GLN A 49 10.15 11.33 27.40
CA GLN A 49 9.60 12.48 26.68
C GLN A 49 8.44 13.14 27.45
N GLY A 50 7.63 12.35 28.18
CA GLY A 50 6.54 12.88 29.00
C GLY A 50 7.04 13.71 30.18
N ASP A 51 8.11 13.27 30.85
CA ASP A 51 8.74 14.00 31.95
C ASP A 51 9.31 15.34 31.45
N LEU A 52 9.97 15.33 30.29
CA LEU A 52 10.45 16.53 29.62
C LEU A 52 9.32 17.49 29.23
N ASN A 53 8.28 17.00 28.55
CA ASN A 53 7.15 17.84 28.14
C ASN A 53 6.46 18.46 29.35
N LYS A 54 6.27 17.69 30.43
CA LYS A 54 5.71 18.19 31.69
C LYS A 54 6.60 19.28 32.30
N TYR A 55 7.92 19.12 32.24
CA TYR A 55 8.84 20.15 32.72
C TYR A 55 8.73 21.43 31.89
N LEU A 56 8.79 21.31 30.56
CA LEU A 56 8.73 22.43 29.62
C LEU A 56 7.40 23.19 29.63
N LEU A 57 6.28 22.50 29.88
CA LEU A 57 4.97 23.16 30.02
C LEU A 57 4.88 24.02 31.28
N ASN A 58 5.62 23.66 32.33
CA ASN A 58 5.57 24.35 33.62
C ASN A 58 6.69 25.38 33.80
N HIS A 59 7.67 25.43 32.89
CA HIS A 59 8.86 26.29 33.02
C HIS A 59 9.20 26.95 31.67
N SER A 60 9.51 28.25 31.67
CA SER A 60 9.94 28.97 30.46
C SER A 60 11.28 28.45 29.90
N HIS A 61 11.57 28.67 28.61
CA HIS A 61 12.78 28.22 27.88
C HIS A 61 14.16 28.58 28.50
N LYS A 62 14.23 29.34 29.60
CA LYS A 62 15.47 29.80 30.24
C LYS A 62 16.25 28.73 31.03
N TYR A 63 15.73 27.50 31.15
CA TYR A 63 16.26 26.48 32.08
C TYR A 63 16.81 25.21 31.40
N LEU A 64 17.08 25.25 30.10
CA LEU A 64 17.59 24.06 29.37
C LEU A 64 19.02 23.67 29.78
N ASP A 65 19.80 24.60 30.30
CA ASP A 65 21.17 24.36 30.76
C ASP A 65 21.24 23.84 32.20
N GLU A 66 20.10 23.71 32.90
CA GLU A 66 20.05 23.13 34.25
C GLU A 66 20.26 21.61 34.24
N SER A 67 20.66 21.06 35.38
CA SER A 67 20.88 19.62 35.55
C SER A 67 19.60 18.81 35.34
N CYS A 68 19.74 17.67 34.67
CA CYS A 68 18.65 16.71 34.46
C CYS A 68 18.11 16.10 35.76
N ARG A 69 18.77 16.29 36.91
CA ARG A 69 18.23 15.91 38.23
C ARG A 69 16.86 16.53 38.52
N HIS A 70 16.58 17.71 37.98
CA HIS A 70 15.30 18.40 38.20
C HIS A 70 14.11 17.71 37.50
N ILE A 71 14.38 16.87 36.50
CA ILE A 71 13.38 16.13 35.72
C ILE A 71 13.48 14.62 35.91
N LEU A 72 14.29 14.17 36.87
CA LEU A 72 14.57 12.77 37.10
C LEU A 72 13.35 12.04 37.68
N ASN A 73 12.86 11.03 36.96
CA ASN A 73 11.83 10.14 37.47
C ASN A 73 12.46 8.95 38.21
N THR A 74 12.29 8.92 39.53
CA THR A 74 12.78 7.84 40.40
C THR A 74 11.75 6.71 40.59
N ASN A 75 10.51 6.91 40.13
CA ASN A 75 9.44 5.92 40.20
C ASN A 75 9.37 5.12 38.88
N TYR A 76 10.35 4.25 38.68
CA TYR A 76 10.46 3.37 37.51
C TYR A 76 10.38 1.89 37.91
N ARG A 77 10.01 1.03 36.95
CA ARG A 77 10.08 -0.42 37.10
C ARG A 77 11.41 -0.95 36.57
N ALA A 78 11.97 -1.94 37.25
CA ALA A 78 13.22 -2.58 36.89
C ALA A 78 13.22 -4.05 37.33
N LEU A 79 14.00 -4.89 36.64
CA LEU A 79 14.27 -6.27 37.01
C LEU A 79 15.63 -6.40 37.66
N ARG A 80 15.86 -7.48 38.42
CA ARG A 80 17.18 -7.84 38.96
C ARG A 80 17.78 -8.99 38.17
N LYS A 81 19.11 -9.07 38.09
CA LYS A 81 19.82 -10.22 37.50
C LYS A 81 19.31 -11.53 38.14
N GLY A 82 18.95 -12.50 37.30
CA GLY A 82 18.34 -13.77 37.71
C GLY A 82 16.81 -13.77 37.75
N PHE A 83 16.15 -12.80 37.10
CA PHE A 83 14.70 -12.78 36.93
C PHE A 83 14.18 -13.99 36.13
N GLU A 84 12.92 -14.36 36.34
CA GLU A 84 12.25 -15.37 35.52
C GLU A 84 11.69 -14.74 34.24
N ILE A 85 11.75 -15.46 33.11
CA ILE A 85 11.30 -14.95 31.81
C ILE A 85 9.80 -14.54 31.84
N ASN A 86 8.99 -15.22 32.65
CA ASN A 86 7.57 -14.90 32.83
C ASN A 86 7.38 -13.53 33.51
N GLU A 87 8.24 -13.17 34.47
CA GLU A 87 8.23 -11.86 35.12
C GLU A 87 8.58 -10.75 34.13
N LEU A 88 9.57 -11.00 33.26
CA LEU A 88 9.93 -10.07 32.19
C LEU A 88 8.78 -9.87 31.20
N ASN A 89 8.16 -10.96 30.75
CA ASN A 89 7.02 -10.88 29.82
C ASN A 89 5.81 -10.16 30.43
N SER A 90 5.54 -10.40 31.73
CA SER A 90 4.47 -9.70 32.45
C SER A 90 4.75 -8.19 32.52
N LEU A 91 5.94 -7.77 32.93
CA LEU A 91 6.30 -6.35 32.97
C LEU A 91 6.29 -5.71 31.59
N LEU A 92 6.77 -6.42 30.57
CA LEU A 92 6.70 -5.93 29.20
C LEU A 92 5.29 -5.96 28.60
N THR A 93 4.27 -6.42 29.32
CA THR A 93 2.87 -6.20 28.90
C THR A 93 2.48 -4.74 29.16
N ASP A 94 2.89 -4.20 30.31
CA ASP A 94 2.51 -2.86 30.77
C ASP A 94 3.53 -1.78 30.40
N TYR A 95 4.82 -2.16 30.32
CA TYR A 95 5.92 -1.24 30.12
C TYR A 95 6.67 -1.55 28.82
N LYS A 96 7.12 -0.51 28.13
CA LYS A 96 7.82 -0.67 26.85
C LYS A 96 9.32 -0.94 27.00
N VAL A 97 9.92 -0.44 28.07
CA VAL A 97 11.35 -0.54 28.36
C VAL A 97 11.51 -0.86 29.84
N ILE A 98 12.30 -1.88 30.16
CA ILE A 98 12.58 -2.32 31.52
C ILE A 98 14.11 -2.44 31.70
N PRO A 99 14.75 -1.61 32.55
CA PRO A 99 16.14 -1.81 32.93
C PRO A 99 16.31 -3.08 33.76
N ILE A 100 17.39 -3.82 33.49
CA ILE A 100 17.81 -5.00 34.25
C ILE A 100 19.05 -4.63 35.06
N LEU A 101 18.94 -4.75 36.37
CA LEU A 101 19.92 -4.27 37.34
C LEU A 101 20.72 -5.43 37.94
N GLY A 102 22.04 -5.24 38.01
CA GLY A 102 22.97 -6.09 38.74
C GLY A 102 23.06 -5.73 40.22
N SER A 103 24.13 -6.21 40.87
CA SER A 103 24.45 -5.84 42.25
C SER A 103 24.62 -4.33 42.40
N GLY A 104 24.13 -3.78 43.52
CA GLY A 104 24.22 -2.33 43.80
C GLY A 104 23.43 -1.44 42.85
N ARG A 105 22.39 -1.96 42.17
CA ARG A 105 21.59 -1.25 41.15
C ARG A 105 22.37 -0.83 39.90
N ARG A 106 23.48 -1.49 39.60
CA ARG A 106 24.23 -1.26 38.36
C ARG A 106 23.38 -1.62 37.15
N LEU A 107 23.25 -0.74 36.16
CA LEU A 107 22.50 -1.02 34.93
C LEU A 107 23.29 -2.01 34.08
N MET A 108 22.80 -3.26 33.95
CA MET A 108 23.51 -4.32 33.23
C MET A 108 22.96 -4.56 31.83
N ASN A 109 21.64 -4.55 31.68
CA ASN A 109 20.96 -4.77 30.40
C ASN A 109 19.69 -3.93 30.34
N ILE A 110 19.13 -3.79 29.14
CA ILE A 110 17.83 -3.16 28.94
C ILE A 110 16.96 -4.16 28.18
N ALA A 111 15.78 -4.42 28.72
CA ALA A 111 14.77 -5.20 28.04
C ALA A 111 13.77 -4.28 27.35
N TYR A 112 13.48 -4.56 26.09
CA TYR A 112 12.47 -3.85 25.30
C TYR A 112 11.29 -4.77 25.00
N ARG A 113 10.08 -4.23 25.17
CA ARG A 113 8.87 -4.76 24.54
C ARG A 113 9.10 -4.67 23.04
N GLU A 114 8.80 -5.73 22.32
CA GLU A 114 9.00 -5.79 20.87
C GLU A 114 8.55 -4.48 20.21
N ASN A 115 9.51 -3.81 19.58
CA ASN A 115 9.33 -2.47 19.05
C ASN A 115 8.36 -2.55 17.86
N ILE A 116 7.21 -1.88 17.93
CA ILE A 116 6.31 -1.68 16.78
C ILE A 116 7.05 -0.91 15.66
N PHE A 117 8.15 -0.23 15.99
CA PHE A 117 8.97 0.57 15.08
C PHE A 117 10.38 -0.01 14.82
N LYS A 118 10.64 -1.30 15.08
CA LYS A 118 11.88 -1.92 14.56
C LYS A 118 11.70 -2.16 13.06
N ASP A 119 12.59 -1.58 12.26
CA ASP A 119 12.82 -2.00 10.88
C ASP A 119 13.38 -3.43 10.93
N TYR A 120 12.51 -4.43 10.79
CA TYR A 120 12.94 -5.82 10.62
C TYR A 120 13.65 -5.91 9.28
N SER A 121 14.88 -6.40 9.27
CA SER A 121 15.64 -6.58 8.05
C SER A 121 16.38 -7.91 8.03
N ILE A 122 16.69 -8.35 6.83
CA ILE A 122 17.64 -9.42 6.51
C ILE A 122 18.70 -8.78 5.62
N CYS A 123 19.97 -8.95 5.99
CA CYS A 123 21.05 -8.13 5.43
C CYS A 123 20.66 -6.65 5.56
N ASP A 124 20.63 -5.90 4.45
CA ASP A 124 20.19 -4.51 4.40
C ASP A 124 18.76 -4.34 3.80
N LEU A 125 17.99 -5.43 3.63
CA LEU A 125 16.64 -5.44 3.04
C LEU A 125 15.55 -5.51 4.12
N LYS A 126 14.55 -4.62 4.03
CA LYS A 126 13.43 -4.59 4.99
C LYS A 126 12.44 -5.72 4.77
N LEU A 127 12.04 -6.37 5.86
CA LEU A 127 10.91 -7.29 5.91
C LEU A 127 9.62 -6.50 6.20
N SER A 128 8.53 -6.93 5.55
CA SER A 128 7.19 -6.41 5.82
C SER A 128 6.18 -7.55 5.75
N LYS A 129 5.16 -7.47 6.60
CA LYS A 129 3.99 -8.37 6.56
C LYS A 129 2.99 -8.00 5.46
N GLU A 130 3.10 -6.78 4.94
CA GLU A 130 2.19 -6.22 3.94
C GLU A 130 2.81 -6.18 2.54
N LYS A 131 4.11 -6.48 2.40
CA LYS A 131 4.80 -6.53 1.11
C LYS A 131 5.13 -7.97 0.73
N ALA A 132 5.45 -8.16 -0.54
CA ALA A 132 5.97 -9.43 -1.04
C ALA A 132 7.18 -9.91 -0.23
N PRO A 133 7.31 -11.23 -0.02
CA PRO A 133 8.44 -11.82 0.69
C PRO A 133 9.75 -11.59 -0.07
N LEU A 134 10.86 -11.58 0.67
CA LEU A 134 12.19 -11.60 0.07
C LEU A 134 12.48 -12.98 -0.52
N ILE A 135 13.08 -13.02 -1.69
CA ILE A 135 13.33 -14.26 -2.44
C ILE A 135 14.84 -14.54 -2.49
N ILE A 136 15.23 -15.69 -1.93
CA ILE A 136 16.59 -16.20 -1.87
C ILE A 136 16.76 -17.27 -2.97
N ALA A 137 17.65 -17.00 -3.92
CA ALA A 137 18.16 -17.99 -4.85
C ALA A 137 19.32 -18.76 -4.18
N GLU A 138 19.08 -20.01 -3.80
CA GLU A 138 20.11 -20.88 -3.23
C GLU A 138 20.93 -21.52 -4.36
N ILE A 139 22.14 -21.01 -4.60
CA ILE A 139 23.12 -21.65 -5.48
C ILE A 139 23.71 -22.86 -4.75
N GLY A 140 23.96 -22.74 -3.45
CA GLY A 140 24.57 -23.81 -2.66
C GLY A 140 25.89 -24.25 -3.29
N ASN A 141 25.98 -25.52 -3.66
CA ASN A 141 27.14 -26.10 -4.36
C ASN A 141 26.88 -26.39 -5.85
N ASN A 142 25.75 -25.94 -6.43
CA ASN A 142 25.41 -26.19 -7.85
C ASN A 142 26.38 -25.54 -8.85
N HIS A 143 27.32 -24.74 -8.37
CA HIS A 143 28.43 -24.23 -9.17
C HIS A 143 29.52 -25.28 -9.44
N ASN A 144 29.50 -26.45 -8.77
CA ASN A 144 30.39 -27.58 -9.03
C ASN A 144 31.89 -27.21 -9.06
N GLY A 145 32.34 -26.37 -8.13
CA GLY A 145 33.72 -25.88 -8.09
C GLY A 145 34.13 -24.92 -9.22
N ASP A 146 33.22 -24.57 -10.14
CA ASP A 146 33.48 -23.71 -11.29
C ASP A 146 33.05 -22.26 -11.02
N PHE A 147 34.03 -21.36 -11.04
CA PHE A 147 33.83 -19.92 -10.82
C PHE A 147 33.05 -19.24 -11.94
N ASP A 148 33.26 -19.62 -13.19
CA ASP A 148 32.56 -19.05 -14.34
C ASP A 148 31.09 -19.50 -14.35
N LEU A 149 30.85 -20.76 -13.99
CA LEU A 149 29.50 -21.26 -13.77
C LEU A 149 28.80 -20.51 -12.63
N ALA A 150 29.47 -20.32 -11.49
CA ALA A 150 28.92 -19.54 -10.38
C ALA A 150 28.54 -18.11 -10.80
N ASN A 151 29.41 -17.43 -11.56
CA ASN A 151 29.12 -16.08 -12.09
C ASN A 151 27.92 -16.05 -13.04
N LYS A 152 27.80 -17.07 -13.90
CA LYS A 152 26.64 -17.23 -14.78
C LYS A 152 25.36 -17.43 -13.98
N MET A 153 25.40 -18.28 -12.95
CA MET A 153 24.27 -18.52 -12.05
C MET A 153 23.85 -17.25 -11.30
N ILE A 154 24.80 -16.45 -10.78
CA ILE A 154 24.53 -15.15 -10.16
C ILE A 154 23.76 -14.25 -11.13
N SER A 155 24.30 -14.06 -12.34
CA SER A 155 23.68 -13.19 -13.34
C SER A 155 22.27 -13.65 -13.67
N SER A 156 22.07 -14.95 -13.92
CA SER A 156 20.75 -15.51 -14.20
C SER A 156 19.77 -15.40 -13.03
N ALA A 157 20.22 -15.58 -11.77
CA ALA A 157 19.37 -15.45 -10.59
C ALA A 157 18.91 -14.00 -10.38
N VAL A 158 19.82 -13.04 -10.57
CA VAL A 158 19.54 -11.60 -10.50
C VAL A 158 18.56 -11.19 -11.59
N ASP A 159 18.80 -11.61 -12.84
CA ASP A 159 17.91 -11.33 -13.98
C ASP A 159 16.52 -11.95 -13.79
N SER A 160 16.45 -13.10 -13.12
CA SER A 160 15.20 -13.77 -12.76
C SER A 160 14.46 -13.09 -11.60
N GLY A 161 15.05 -12.06 -10.98
CA GLY A 161 14.42 -11.24 -9.95
C GLY A 161 14.70 -11.66 -8.51
N ALA A 162 15.74 -12.45 -8.23
CA ALA A 162 16.16 -12.76 -6.86
C ALA A 162 16.55 -11.48 -6.08
N ASP A 163 16.24 -11.44 -4.78
CA ASP A 163 16.68 -10.37 -3.87
C ASP A 163 18.04 -10.69 -3.24
N ILE A 164 18.24 -11.97 -2.94
CA ILE A 164 19.40 -12.51 -2.24
C ILE A 164 19.92 -13.72 -3.02
N VAL A 165 21.24 -13.81 -3.18
CA VAL A 165 21.91 -15.00 -3.75
C VAL A 165 22.71 -15.68 -2.64
N LYS A 166 22.43 -16.97 -2.40
CA LYS A 166 22.96 -17.71 -1.26
C LYS A 166 23.94 -18.82 -1.67
N PHE A 167 25.04 -18.91 -0.92
CA PHE A 167 26.10 -19.91 -1.05
C PHE A 167 26.29 -20.69 0.25
N GLN A 168 27.16 -21.70 0.22
CA GLN A 168 27.56 -22.47 1.39
C GLN A 168 29.09 -22.45 1.53
N MET A 169 29.59 -22.40 2.76
CA MET A 169 31.02 -22.38 3.08
C MET A 169 31.30 -23.40 4.17
N ARG A 170 32.33 -24.23 3.95
CA ARG A 170 32.72 -25.32 4.84
C ARG A 170 34.22 -25.41 4.95
N ASP A 171 34.72 -25.73 6.13
CA ASP A 171 36.07 -26.25 6.32
C ASP A 171 35.98 -27.77 6.52
N LEU A 172 36.36 -28.54 5.50
CA LEU A 172 36.17 -29.99 5.50
C LEU A 172 36.94 -30.68 6.64
N CYS A 173 38.11 -30.15 7.01
CA CYS A 173 38.90 -30.68 8.12
C CYS A 173 38.20 -30.42 9.46
N ALA A 174 37.74 -29.20 9.70
CA ALA A 174 37.00 -28.87 10.92
C ALA A 174 35.66 -29.61 11.03
N LEU A 175 34.98 -29.84 9.90
CA LEU A 175 33.64 -30.44 9.87
C LEU A 175 33.66 -31.97 9.98
N TYR A 176 34.60 -32.63 9.31
CA TYR A 176 34.65 -34.10 9.25
C TYR A 176 35.82 -34.72 10.03
N GLY A 177 36.80 -33.92 10.46
CA GLY A 177 38.00 -34.40 11.16
C GLY A 177 38.92 -35.24 10.28
N VAL A 178 38.81 -35.11 8.95
CA VAL A 178 39.53 -35.92 7.97
C VAL A 178 40.39 -35.02 7.09
N GLU A 179 41.72 -35.19 7.15
CA GLU A 179 42.64 -34.53 6.21
C GLU A 179 42.75 -35.32 4.90
N ASN A 180 42.63 -36.66 4.92
CA ASN A 180 42.64 -37.55 3.76
C ASN A 180 41.69 -38.74 3.92
N LEU A 181 40.99 -39.12 2.84
CA LEU A 181 40.05 -40.26 2.79
C LEU A 181 40.68 -41.62 3.13
N GLU A 182 42.00 -41.76 2.98
CA GLU A 182 42.70 -43.05 3.17
C GLU A 182 42.85 -43.46 4.65
N ASP A 183 42.62 -42.55 5.61
CA ASP A 183 42.89 -42.81 7.04
C ASP A 183 41.65 -43.20 7.87
N ASN A 184 40.47 -43.36 7.25
CA ASN A 184 39.20 -43.45 7.98
C ASN A 184 38.38 -44.73 7.69
N GLU A 185 38.95 -45.90 7.99
CA GLU A 185 38.28 -47.21 7.84
C GLU A 185 37.11 -47.45 8.84
N GLU A 186 37.01 -46.68 9.93
CA GLU A 186 36.08 -46.96 11.03
C GLU A 186 34.70 -46.28 10.93
N ASN A 187 34.49 -45.33 10.01
CA ASN A 187 33.24 -44.55 9.88
C ASN A 187 32.48 -44.81 8.56
N ASN A 188 32.37 -46.09 8.18
CA ASN A 188 31.71 -46.56 6.95
C ASN A 188 30.19 -46.30 6.91
N ASN A 189 29.80 -45.06 6.64
CA ASN A 189 28.47 -44.72 6.18
C ASN A 189 28.59 -44.25 4.73
N LEU A 190 28.32 -45.13 3.77
CA LEU A 190 28.49 -44.89 2.31
C LEU A 190 27.92 -43.54 1.83
N SER A 191 26.87 -43.03 2.47
CA SER A 191 26.28 -41.72 2.14
C SER A 191 27.16 -40.54 2.55
N ALA A 192 27.90 -40.65 3.66
CA ALA A 192 28.81 -39.61 4.15
C ALA A 192 30.09 -39.56 3.32
N GLU A 193 30.64 -40.71 2.93
CA GLU A 193 31.79 -40.81 2.02
C GLU A 193 31.49 -40.18 0.65
N TYR A 194 30.36 -40.54 0.04
CA TYR A 194 29.94 -39.97 -1.24
C TYR A 194 29.72 -38.45 -1.16
N LEU A 195 29.15 -37.96 -0.06
CA LEU A 195 28.97 -36.52 0.15
C LEU A 195 30.31 -35.81 0.32
N PHE A 196 31.25 -36.39 1.07
CA PHE A 196 32.57 -35.81 1.28
C PHE A 196 33.35 -35.72 -0.05
N GLU A 197 33.36 -36.78 -0.85
CA GLU A 197 33.99 -36.78 -2.18
C GLU A 197 33.38 -35.70 -3.08
N LEU A 198 32.05 -35.61 -3.12
CA LEU A 198 31.35 -34.57 -3.88
C LEU A 198 31.71 -33.16 -3.38
N LEU A 199 31.79 -32.93 -2.07
CA LEU A 199 32.14 -31.62 -1.51
C LEU A 199 33.59 -31.24 -1.82
N ASN A 200 34.53 -32.17 -1.68
CA ASN A 200 35.93 -31.96 -1.96
C ASN A 200 36.18 -31.60 -3.44
N GLU A 201 35.46 -32.23 -4.36
CA GLU A 201 35.56 -31.93 -5.80
C GLU A 201 34.93 -30.59 -6.19
N ASN A 202 33.88 -30.16 -5.49
CA ASN A 202 32.96 -29.11 -5.97
C ASN A 202 33.00 -27.82 -5.15
N GLN A 203 33.88 -27.70 -4.16
CA GLN A 203 33.96 -26.50 -3.33
C GLN A 203 34.91 -25.46 -3.93
N LEU A 204 34.43 -24.21 -4.03
CA LEU A 204 35.26 -23.08 -4.43
C LEU A 204 36.19 -22.66 -3.30
N GLN A 205 37.35 -22.11 -3.67
CA GLN A 205 38.26 -21.48 -2.72
C GLN A 205 37.61 -20.26 -2.06
N TYR A 206 37.94 -19.98 -0.79
CA TYR A 206 37.32 -18.88 -0.02
C TYR A 206 37.47 -17.52 -0.70
N ALA A 207 38.65 -17.23 -1.28
CA ALA A 207 38.89 -15.99 -2.03
C ALA A 207 37.92 -15.84 -3.22
N SER A 208 37.70 -16.92 -3.98
CA SER A 208 36.76 -16.93 -5.10
C SER A 208 35.31 -16.72 -4.64
N LEU A 209 34.92 -17.26 -3.48
CA LEU A 209 33.60 -16.98 -2.91
C LEU A 209 33.43 -15.50 -2.53
N PHE A 210 34.48 -14.86 -1.99
CA PHE A 210 34.43 -13.43 -1.69
C PHE A 210 34.31 -12.57 -2.94
N ASP A 211 35.03 -12.91 -4.02
CA ASP A 211 34.88 -12.23 -5.33
C ASP A 211 33.43 -12.36 -5.85
N LEU A 212 32.81 -13.53 -5.69
CA LEU A 212 31.40 -13.75 -6.05
C LEU A 212 30.44 -12.94 -5.16
N PHE A 213 30.71 -12.81 -3.86
CA PHE A 213 29.89 -11.99 -2.97
C PHE A 213 29.95 -10.51 -3.36
N ASP A 214 31.13 -10.01 -3.71
CA ASP A 214 31.31 -8.65 -4.21
C ASP A 214 30.56 -8.45 -5.53
N ARG A 215 30.61 -9.45 -6.43
CA ARG A 215 29.83 -9.42 -7.67
C ARG A 215 28.32 -9.32 -7.44
N VAL A 216 27.77 -10.04 -6.46
CA VAL A 216 26.34 -9.94 -6.09
C VAL A 216 26.00 -8.52 -5.61
N LYS A 217 26.89 -7.91 -4.81
CA LYS A 217 26.72 -6.52 -4.32
C LYS A 217 26.79 -5.50 -5.45
N GLU A 218 27.70 -5.66 -6.41
CA GLU A 218 27.80 -4.80 -7.61
C GLU A 218 26.51 -4.80 -8.44
N LEU A 219 25.80 -5.93 -8.48
CA LEU A 219 24.50 -6.07 -9.15
C LEU A 219 23.33 -5.51 -8.31
N GLY A 220 23.62 -4.86 -7.18
CA GLY A 220 22.62 -4.25 -6.31
C GLY A 220 21.80 -5.26 -5.49
N LYS A 221 22.27 -6.50 -5.37
CA LYS A 221 21.64 -7.57 -4.59
C LYS A 221 22.47 -7.90 -3.35
N GLN A 222 21.93 -8.77 -2.48
CA GLN A 222 22.59 -9.13 -1.22
C GLN A 222 23.19 -10.54 -1.31
N PRO A 223 24.49 -10.74 -1.05
CA PRO A 223 25.03 -12.07 -0.86
C PRO A 223 24.63 -12.60 0.53
N LEU A 224 24.42 -13.91 0.61
CA LEU A 224 24.19 -14.63 1.86
C LEU A 224 25.02 -15.92 1.85
N CYS A 225 25.47 -16.37 3.00
CA CYS A 225 26.20 -17.62 3.10
C CYS A 225 25.74 -18.45 4.31
N THR A 226 25.84 -19.77 4.16
CA THR A 226 25.62 -20.75 5.23
C THR A 226 26.98 -21.30 5.67
N PRO A 227 27.53 -20.89 6.82
CA PRO A 227 28.70 -21.54 7.39
C PRO A 227 28.31 -22.85 8.06
N TRP A 228 29.08 -23.91 7.83
CA TRP A 228 28.86 -25.22 8.47
C TRP A 228 29.74 -25.46 9.69
N ASP A 229 30.67 -24.53 9.97
CA ASP A 229 31.67 -24.66 11.01
C ASP A 229 32.16 -23.28 11.47
N ILE A 230 32.86 -23.25 12.61
CA ILE A 230 33.36 -22.00 13.21
C ILE A 230 34.41 -21.29 12.34
N PRO A 231 35.39 -21.98 11.72
CA PRO A 231 36.32 -21.34 10.78
C PRO A 231 35.61 -20.61 9.64
N SER A 232 34.64 -21.26 8.99
CA SER A 232 33.83 -20.65 7.93
C SER A 232 33.04 -19.45 8.43
N LEU A 233 32.44 -19.54 9.63
CA LEU A 233 31.75 -18.42 10.26
C LEU A 233 32.68 -17.23 10.54
N GLN A 234 33.89 -17.49 11.03
CA GLN A 234 34.90 -16.46 11.30
C GLN A 234 35.31 -15.74 10.01
N LEU A 235 35.58 -16.49 8.93
CA LEU A 235 35.90 -15.92 7.62
C LEU A 235 34.79 -15.01 7.08
N LEU A 236 33.51 -15.41 7.24
CA LEU A 236 32.36 -14.58 6.87
C LEU A 236 32.27 -13.31 7.72
N HIS A 237 32.60 -13.40 9.02
CA HIS A 237 32.65 -12.24 9.91
C HIS A 237 33.76 -11.26 9.50
N GLU A 238 34.96 -11.77 9.20
CA GLU A 238 36.10 -10.98 8.73
C GLU A 238 35.83 -10.30 7.37
N TYR A 239 35.12 -10.98 6.47
CA TYR A 239 34.61 -10.37 5.22
C TYR A 239 33.59 -9.24 5.47
N GLY A 240 32.99 -9.18 6.67
CA GLY A 240 32.00 -8.16 7.05
C GLY A 240 30.55 -8.56 6.77
N MET A 241 30.26 -9.86 6.63
CA MET A 241 28.89 -10.35 6.49
C MET A 241 28.11 -10.14 7.79
N LYS A 242 26.98 -9.44 7.74
CA LYS A 242 26.16 -9.12 8.93
C LYS A 242 25.07 -10.13 9.22
N THR A 243 24.68 -10.93 8.23
CA THR A 243 23.60 -11.91 8.34
C THR A 243 24.07 -13.23 7.74
N VAL A 244 23.88 -14.33 8.46
CA VAL A 244 24.21 -15.68 8.00
C VAL A 244 22.99 -16.57 8.04
N LYS A 245 22.95 -17.56 7.15
CA LYS A 245 21.98 -18.64 7.19
C LYS A 245 22.52 -19.75 8.09
N ILE A 246 21.69 -20.28 8.98
CA ILE A 246 21.97 -21.49 9.74
C ILE A 246 21.20 -22.64 9.09
N ALA A 247 21.93 -23.71 8.73
CA ALA A 247 21.35 -24.90 8.13
C ALA A 247 20.42 -25.62 9.12
N SER A 248 19.47 -26.40 8.59
CA SER A 248 18.61 -27.26 9.42
C SER A 248 19.42 -28.20 10.34
N ALA A 249 20.59 -28.66 9.87
CA ALA A 249 21.49 -29.54 10.62
C ALA A 249 22.14 -28.85 11.84
N ASP A 250 22.23 -27.51 11.82
CA ASP A 250 22.92 -26.72 12.83
C ASP A 250 21.96 -25.95 13.76
N LEU A 251 20.65 -26.21 13.68
CA LEU A 251 19.68 -25.52 14.55
C LEU A 251 20.00 -25.77 16.04
N THR A 252 20.34 -27.00 16.41
CA THR A 252 20.69 -27.39 17.79
C THR A 252 22.18 -27.17 18.11
N ASN A 253 22.98 -26.69 17.15
CA ASN A 253 24.39 -26.41 17.34
C ASN A 253 24.59 -25.07 18.09
N HIS A 254 24.31 -25.10 19.40
CA HIS A 254 24.40 -23.92 20.25
C HIS A 254 25.79 -23.29 20.29
N GLN A 255 26.86 -24.04 19.99
CA GLN A 255 28.21 -23.50 19.89
C GLN A 255 28.35 -22.58 18.67
N LEU A 256 27.91 -23.02 17.49
CA LEU A 256 27.91 -22.20 16.27
C LEU A 256 26.99 -20.98 16.42
N LEU A 257 25.78 -21.18 16.96
CA LEU A 257 24.83 -20.10 17.23
C LEU A 257 25.35 -19.08 18.25
N SER A 258 26.07 -19.56 19.28
CA SER A 258 26.74 -18.71 20.26
C SER A 258 27.75 -17.81 19.56
N SER A 259 28.67 -18.39 18.79
CA SER A 259 29.72 -17.66 18.07
C SER A 259 29.15 -16.63 17.11
N ALA A 260 28.13 -17.00 16.32
CA ALA A 260 27.51 -16.07 15.37
C ALA A 260 26.85 -14.88 16.09
N THR A 261 26.21 -15.14 17.23
CA THR A 261 25.63 -14.09 18.07
C THR A 261 26.71 -13.22 18.71
N ASP A 262 27.81 -13.80 19.17
CA ASP A 262 28.90 -13.07 19.82
C ASP A 262 29.64 -12.15 18.82
N PHE A 263 29.65 -12.52 17.53
CA PHE A 263 30.06 -11.67 16.41
C PHE A 263 29.03 -10.58 16.04
N GLY A 264 27.86 -10.56 16.67
CA GLY A 264 26.79 -9.60 16.41
C GLY A 264 26.04 -9.83 15.09
N MET A 265 26.08 -11.05 14.54
CA MET A 265 25.40 -11.39 13.30
C MET A 265 23.90 -11.65 13.51
N ASN A 266 23.10 -11.29 12.52
CA ASN A 266 21.70 -11.71 12.41
C ASN A 266 21.63 -13.11 11.81
N LEU A 267 20.60 -13.88 12.18
CA LEU A 267 20.48 -15.29 11.79
C LEU A 267 19.20 -15.56 11.00
N ILE A 268 19.30 -16.41 9.99
CA ILE A 268 18.14 -17.05 9.35
C ILE A 268 18.27 -18.54 9.60
N CYS A 269 17.42 -19.13 10.42
CA CYS A 269 17.57 -20.53 10.85
C CYS A 269 16.53 -21.41 10.17
N SER A 270 16.96 -22.38 9.37
CA SER A 270 16.05 -23.45 8.92
C SER A 270 15.76 -24.42 10.05
N THR A 271 14.54 -24.94 10.10
CA THR A 271 14.07 -25.82 11.19
C THR A 271 13.74 -27.23 10.74
N GLY A 272 14.25 -27.67 9.58
CA GLY A 272 14.11 -29.06 9.17
C GLY A 272 14.85 -29.99 10.13
N MET A 273 14.47 -31.26 10.18
CA MET A 273 15.09 -32.29 11.04
C MET A 273 14.98 -32.03 12.56
N SER A 274 14.29 -30.96 12.99
CA SER A 274 14.18 -30.57 14.40
C SER A 274 12.76 -30.77 14.93
N THR A 275 12.66 -31.18 16.19
CA THR A 275 11.41 -31.25 16.96
C THR A 275 10.91 -29.86 17.36
N GLU A 276 9.66 -29.76 17.79
CA GLU A 276 9.10 -28.49 18.29
C GLU A 276 9.86 -28.02 19.55
N GLU A 277 10.24 -28.96 20.42
CA GLU A 277 11.00 -28.70 21.64
C GLU A 277 12.38 -28.11 21.34
N GLU A 278 13.13 -28.68 20.40
CA GLU A 278 14.45 -28.16 19.99
C GLU A 278 14.36 -26.76 19.35
N ILE A 279 13.29 -26.50 18.58
CA ILE A 279 13.03 -25.18 18.00
C ILE A 279 12.75 -24.16 19.11
N ILE A 280 11.94 -24.52 20.10
CA ILE A 280 11.63 -23.66 21.26
C ILE A 280 12.89 -23.40 22.08
N GLU A 281 13.71 -24.43 22.34
CA GLU A 281 14.97 -24.31 23.06
C GLU A 281 15.91 -23.34 22.36
N THR A 282 16.13 -23.53 21.06
CA THR A 282 16.99 -22.67 20.23
C THR A 282 16.48 -21.24 20.20
N SER A 283 15.17 -21.06 20.02
CA SER A 283 14.52 -19.74 20.01
C SER A 283 14.71 -19.01 21.35
N ASN A 284 14.54 -19.72 22.47
CA ASN A 284 14.77 -19.17 23.81
C ASN A 284 16.24 -18.82 24.03
N PHE A 285 17.16 -19.68 23.60
CA PHE A 285 18.60 -19.44 23.68
C PHE A 285 18.99 -18.16 22.93
N LEU A 286 18.62 -18.03 21.65
CA LEU A 286 18.90 -16.85 20.84
C LEU A 286 18.22 -15.59 21.39
N SER A 287 16.97 -15.71 21.86
CA SER A 287 16.26 -14.61 22.51
C SER A 287 16.95 -14.12 23.79
N SER A 288 17.49 -15.04 24.59
CA SER A 288 18.20 -14.71 25.84
C SER A 288 19.48 -13.93 25.61
N LYS A 289 20.14 -14.14 24.46
CA LYS A 289 21.31 -13.37 24.03
C LYS A 289 20.96 -12.04 23.33
N GLY A 290 19.69 -11.81 23.03
CA GLY A 290 19.24 -10.62 22.30
C GLY A 290 19.49 -10.68 20.79
N SER A 291 19.75 -11.86 20.23
CA SER A 291 20.01 -12.06 18.81
C SER A 291 18.81 -11.67 17.95
N VAL A 292 19.06 -11.21 16.73
CA VAL A 292 18.03 -11.06 15.69
C VAL A 292 18.05 -12.33 14.86
N PHE A 293 16.97 -13.09 14.88
CA PHE A 293 16.88 -14.35 14.14
C PHE A 293 15.49 -14.56 13.52
N TYR A 294 15.43 -15.17 12.35
CA TYR A 294 14.16 -15.54 11.69
C TYR A 294 14.13 -17.02 11.39
N LEU A 295 13.02 -17.69 11.70
CA LEU A 295 12.85 -19.11 11.48
C LEU A 295 12.25 -19.39 10.10
N MET A 296 12.81 -20.39 9.43
CA MET A 296 12.37 -20.88 8.13
C MET A 296 11.81 -22.30 8.30
N HIS A 297 10.53 -22.46 7.99
CA HIS A 297 9.94 -23.79 7.87
C HIS A 297 10.64 -24.53 6.73
N CYS A 298 10.99 -25.79 6.95
CA CYS A 298 11.76 -26.58 6.00
C CYS A 298 11.45 -28.07 6.20
N GLN A 299 11.27 -28.78 5.10
CA GLN A 299 11.33 -30.23 5.10
C GLN A 299 12.60 -30.68 4.36
N SER A 300 13.52 -31.32 5.08
CA SER A 300 14.88 -31.65 4.63
C SER A 300 14.95 -33.00 3.90
N SER A 301 14.04 -33.21 2.93
CA SER A 301 14.11 -34.29 1.95
C SER A 301 14.22 -33.71 0.55
N TYR A 302 14.98 -34.39 -0.33
CA TYR A 302 15.43 -33.83 -1.62
C TYR A 302 15.13 -34.81 -2.78
N PRO A 303 13.98 -34.68 -3.47
CA PRO A 303 12.90 -33.72 -3.26
C PRO A 303 11.99 -34.05 -2.07
N ALA A 304 11.36 -33.01 -1.52
CA ALA A 304 10.38 -33.16 -0.45
C ALA A 304 9.03 -33.66 -0.99
N GLY A 305 8.52 -34.74 -0.41
CA GLY A 305 7.19 -35.27 -0.73
C GLY A 305 6.10 -34.32 -0.25
N LEU A 306 5.10 -34.04 -1.09
CA LEU A 306 4.06 -33.05 -0.79
C LEU A 306 3.29 -33.34 0.51
N GLY A 307 3.08 -34.61 0.86
CA GLY A 307 2.42 -35.03 2.10
C GLY A 307 3.20 -34.71 3.37
N ASP A 308 4.52 -34.54 3.27
CA ASP A 308 5.43 -34.38 4.40
C ASP A 308 5.81 -32.92 4.68
N ILE A 309 5.38 -32.00 3.81
CA ILE A 309 5.77 -30.58 3.90
C ILE A 309 5.13 -29.90 5.10
N ASN A 310 3.84 -30.15 5.37
CA ASN A 310 3.12 -29.56 6.50
C ASN A 310 3.28 -28.02 6.66
N LEU A 311 2.91 -27.24 5.64
CA LEU A 311 2.94 -25.76 5.71
C LEU A 311 2.13 -25.15 6.87
N SER A 312 1.18 -25.90 7.45
CA SER A 312 0.41 -25.43 8.61
C SER A 312 1.29 -25.16 9.85
N TYR A 313 2.45 -25.83 9.94
CA TYR A 313 3.39 -25.63 11.04
C TYR A 313 4.00 -24.23 11.08
N MET A 314 4.03 -23.51 9.96
CA MET A 314 4.49 -22.13 9.91
C MET A 314 3.73 -21.20 10.87
N ASP A 315 2.45 -21.47 11.14
CA ASP A 315 1.65 -20.66 12.06
C ASP A 315 2.10 -20.82 13.52
N LYS A 316 2.58 -22.01 13.89
CA LYS A 316 3.25 -22.23 15.17
C LYS A 316 4.63 -21.61 15.17
N LEU A 317 5.42 -21.86 14.11
CA LEU A 317 6.80 -21.39 13.99
C LEU A 317 6.90 -19.86 14.13
N ARG A 318 5.88 -19.14 13.65
CA ARG A 318 5.73 -17.69 13.80
C ARG A 318 5.82 -17.21 15.26
N GLN A 319 5.36 -18.01 16.22
CA GLN A 319 5.38 -17.67 17.65
C GLN A 319 6.79 -17.68 18.23
N PHE A 320 7.69 -18.47 17.63
CA PHE A 320 9.08 -18.65 18.06
C PHE A 320 10.06 -17.83 17.23
N SER A 321 9.58 -17.12 16.21
CA SER A 321 10.41 -16.31 15.34
C SER A 321 10.28 -14.82 15.66
N ARG A 322 11.37 -14.09 15.50
CA ARG A 322 11.45 -12.65 15.81
C ARG A 322 10.41 -11.85 15.02
N GLY A 323 9.67 -10.96 15.70
CA GLY A 323 8.65 -10.11 15.08
C GLY A 323 7.46 -10.87 14.46
N GLY A 324 7.40 -12.19 14.64
CA GLY A 324 6.47 -13.06 13.93
C GLY A 324 6.68 -13.08 12.42
N PHE A 325 7.92 -12.91 11.95
CA PHE A 325 8.31 -13.16 10.57
C PHE A 325 8.72 -14.62 10.43
N VAL A 326 8.14 -15.33 9.48
CA VAL A 326 8.47 -16.73 9.21
C VAL A 326 8.75 -16.86 7.72
N GLY A 327 9.67 -17.75 7.34
CA GLY A 327 9.88 -18.06 5.93
C GLY A 327 9.70 -19.54 5.61
N TYR A 328 9.93 -19.86 4.35
CA TYR A 328 9.89 -21.21 3.82
C TYR A 328 11.14 -21.51 3.00
N SER A 329 11.91 -22.52 3.41
CA SER A 329 13.07 -23.06 2.69
C SER A 329 12.66 -24.36 2.02
N SER A 330 12.59 -24.31 0.69
CA SER A 330 11.87 -25.26 -0.15
C SER A 330 12.80 -26.27 -0.82
N HIS A 331 12.45 -27.55 -0.69
CA HIS A 331 13.05 -28.67 -1.43
C HIS A 331 12.02 -29.49 -2.23
N ASP A 332 10.78 -29.00 -2.30
CA ASP A 332 9.74 -29.54 -3.18
C ASP A 332 9.99 -29.20 -4.65
N LEU A 333 9.27 -29.85 -5.56
CA LEU A 333 9.37 -29.57 -6.99
C LEU A 333 8.41 -28.44 -7.43
N GLY A 334 8.89 -27.56 -8.30
CA GLY A 334 8.09 -26.47 -8.87
C GLY A 334 7.88 -25.30 -7.91
N VAL A 335 6.84 -24.51 -8.16
CA VAL A 335 6.62 -23.20 -7.49
C VAL A 335 5.43 -23.19 -6.53
N ASN A 336 4.51 -24.15 -6.67
CA ASN A 336 3.19 -24.09 -6.03
C ASN A 336 3.25 -24.05 -4.50
N VAL A 337 4.17 -24.80 -3.89
CA VAL A 337 4.30 -24.85 -2.43
C VAL A 337 4.85 -23.53 -1.90
N CYS A 338 5.77 -22.89 -2.60
CA CYS A 338 6.23 -21.54 -2.27
C CYS A 338 5.07 -20.54 -2.29
N LEU A 339 4.22 -20.56 -3.33
CA LEU A 339 3.03 -19.70 -3.41
C LEU A 339 2.05 -19.96 -2.27
N ALA A 340 1.83 -21.22 -1.91
CA ALA A 340 1.01 -21.58 -0.76
C ALA A 340 1.63 -21.09 0.57
N ALA A 341 2.95 -21.14 0.71
CA ALA A 341 3.65 -20.60 1.87
C ALA A 341 3.48 -19.07 1.96
N VAL A 342 3.57 -18.34 0.83
CA VAL A 342 3.29 -16.90 0.77
C VAL A 342 1.85 -16.60 1.18
N ALA A 343 0.88 -17.34 0.65
CA ALA A 343 -0.53 -17.22 1.05
C ALA A 343 -0.78 -17.49 2.55
N ARG A 344 0.08 -18.29 3.19
CA ARG A 344 0.08 -18.53 4.65
C ARG A 344 0.94 -17.54 5.44
N GLY A 345 1.46 -16.50 4.78
CA GLY A 345 2.21 -15.42 5.43
C GLY A 345 3.69 -15.72 5.62
N ALA A 346 4.34 -16.43 4.70
CA ALA A 346 5.80 -16.43 4.57
C ALA A 346 6.27 -15.03 4.15
N ASN A 347 7.33 -14.53 4.80
CA ASN A 347 7.99 -13.27 4.48
C ASN A 347 9.36 -13.46 3.81
N ILE A 348 9.82 -14.70 3.73
CA ILE A 348 11.09 -15.10 3.13
C ILE A 348 10.84 -16.42 2.40
N ILE A 349 11.23 -16.51 1.13
CA ILE A 349 11.17 -17.73 0.34
C ILE A 349 12.60 -18.07 -0.08
N GLU A 350 13.03 -19.29 0.17
CA GLU A 350 14.31 -19.81 -0.29
C GLU A 350 14.07 -21.03 -1.18
N LYS A 351 14.67 -21.01 -2.38
CA LYS A 351 14.55 -22.07 -3.38
C LYS A 351 15.89 -22.28 -4.07
N HIS A 352 16.28 -23.54 -4.25
CA HIS A 352 17.48 -23.87 -5.00
C HIS A 352 17.40 -23.40 -6.46
N PHE A 353 18.53 -22.98 -7.00
CA PHE A 353 18.66 -22.39 -8.34
C PHE A 353 19.74 -23.11 -9.15
N THR A 354 19.47 -23.39 -10.41
CA THR A 354 20.44 -23.96 -11.35
C THR A 354 20.25 -23.41 -12.76
N THR A 355 21.32 -23.39 -13.56
CA THR A 355 21.20 -23.15 -15.01
C THR A 355 20.91 -24.43 -15.80
N ASP A 356 21.12 -25.59 -15.20
CA ASP A 356 20.91 -26.90 -15.82
C ASP A 356 20.61 -27.96 -14.75
N LYS A 357 19.51 -28.71 -14.90
CA LYS A 357 19.11 -29.76 -13.95
C LYS A 357 19.83 -31.10 -14.19
N SER A 358 20.56 -31.22 -15.31
CA SER A 358 21.26 -32.45 -15.71
C SER A 358 22.70 -32.54 -15.18
N LEU A 359 23.23 -31.46 -14.60
CA LEU A 359 24.57 -31.42 -14.01
C LEU A 359 24.69 -32.37 -12.79
N LYS A 360 25.92 -32.84 -12.53
CA LYS A 360 26.24 -33.71 -11.39
C LYS A 360 26.00 -32.95 -10.09
N GLY A 361 25.21 -33.52 -9.18
CA GLY A 361 24.90 -32.93 -7.87
C GLY A 361 23.47 -33.21 -7.44
N ILE A 362 23.25 -33.48 -6.16
CA ILE A 362 21.94 -33.90 -5.65
C ILE A 362 20.88 -32.78 -5.71
N ASP A 363 21.33 -31.53 -5.63
CA ASP A 363 20.49 -30.33 -5.51
C ASP A 363 19.99 -29.81 -6.85
N HIS A 364 20.66 -30.12 -7.97
CA HIS A 364 20.23 -29.70 -9.31
C HIS A 364 18.81 -30.18 -9.65
N ARG A 365 18.40 -31.35 -9.13
CA ARG A 365 17.07 -31.92 -9.37
C ARG A 365 15.94 -31.15 -8.69
N VAL A 366 16.19 -30.58 -7.50
CA VAL A 366 15.20 -29.80 -6.73
C VAL A 366 15.23 -28.31 -7.09
N SER A 367 16.27 -27.89 -7.81
CA SER A 367 16.49 -26.52 -8.24
C SER A 367 15.50 -26.07 -9.32
N LEU A 368 15.23 -24.77 -9.37
CA LEU A 368 14.55 -24.13 -10.49
C LEU A 368 15.55 -23.61 -11.53
N LEU A 369 15.16 -23.69 -12.81
CA LEU A 369 15.81 -23.02 -13.92
C LEU A 369 15.48 -21.51 -13.92
N PRO A 370 16.23 -20.67 -14.65
CA PRO A 370 16.00 -19.22 -14.68
C PRO A 370 14.54 -18.84 -15.01
N ASP A 371 13.95 -19.41 -16.05
CA ASP A 371 12.55 -19.12 -16.43
C ASP A 371 11.54 -19.59 -15.37
N GLU A 372 11.80 -20.74 -14.73
CA GLU A 372 10.95 -21.25 -13.64
C GLU A 372 11.04 -20.38 -12.39
N PHE A 373 12.23 -19.85 -12.09
CA PHE A 373 12.46 -18.94 -10.98
C PHE A 373 11.85 -17.55 -11.23
N SER A 374 11.97 -17.03 -12.46
CA SER A 374 11.30 -15.81 -12.88
C SER A 374 9.78 -15.95 -12.76
N ASN A 375 9.22 -17.11 -13.16
CA ASN A 375 7.81 -17.42 -12.94
C ASN A 375 7.43 -17.47 -11.45
N LEU A 376 8.29 -18.01 -10.58
CA LEU A 376 8.08 -17.97 -9.13
C LEU A 376 8.00 -16.52 -8.62
N VAL A 377 8.96 -15.68 -9.00
CA VAL A 377 9.04 -14.28 -8.56
C VAL A 377 7.80 -13.49 -9.01
N GLN A 378 7.41 -13.62 -10.27
CA GLN A 378 6.22 -12.96 -10.81
C GLN A 378 4.94 -13.46 -10.13
N SER A 379 4.80 -14.77 -9.95
CA SER A 379 3.65 -15.38 -9.26
C SER A 379 3.55 -14.93 -7.80
N ILE A 380 4.69 -14.82 -7.09
CA ILE A 380 4.73 -14.29 -5.72
C ILE A 380 4.23 -12.86 -5.68
N LYS A 381 4.62 -12.02 -6.65
CA LYS A 381 4.16 -10.62 -6.73
C LYS A 381 2.65 -10.53 -6.91
N GLU A 382 2.09 -11.32 -7.83
CA GLU A 382 0.64 -11.38 -8.08
C GLU A 382 -0.14 -11.88 -6.86
N VAL A 383 0.31 -12.97 -6.23
CA VAL A 383 -0.28 -13.52 -5.00
C VAL A 383 -0.20 -12.52 -3.86
N SER A 384 0.93 -11.82 -3.69
CA SER A 384 1.10 -10.83 -2.61
C SER A 384 0.13 -9.67 -2.74
N VAL A 385 -0.13 -9.19 -3.96
CA VAL A 385 -1.17 -8.18 -4.22
C VAL A 385 -2.57 -8.76 -3.95
N SER A 386 -2.83 -10.00 -4.35
CA SER A 386 -4.15 -10.64 -4.28
C SER A 386 -4.57 -11.05 -2.85
N ILE A 387 -3.62 -11.31 -1.95
CA ILE A 387 -3.90 -11.61 -0.54
C ILE A 387 -4.65 -10.45 0.14
N GLY A 388 -4.34 -9.20 -0.24
CA GLY A 388 -5.01 -8.01 0.26
C GLY A 388 -4.76 -7.74 1.75
N ARG A 389 -5.76 -7.18 2.44
CA ARG A 389 -5.70 -6.76 3.84
C ARG A 389 -6.68 -7.57 4.67
N ASN A 390 -6.36 -7.78 5.95
CA ASN A 390 -7.26 -8.42 6.91
C ASN A 390 -8.10 -7.37 7.66
N ASP A 391 -8.82 -6.53 6.91
CA ASP A 391 -9.71 -5.50 7.42
C ASP A 391 -11.18 -5.81 7.07
N ARG A 392 -12.06 -4.83 7.31
CA ARG A 392 -13.49 -4.98 6.98
C ARG A 392 -13.65 -5.12 5.46
N ARG A 393 -14.60 -5.93 5.01
CA ARG A 393 -14.94 -6.00 3.59
C ARG A 393 -15.45 -4.64 3.08
N ILE A 394 -14.80 -4.13 2.05
CA ILE A 394 -15.21 -2.96 1.28
C ILE A 394 -15.49 -3.42 -0.16
N LEU A 395 -16.51 -2.85 -0.80
CA LEU A 395 -16.80 -3.16 -2.19
C LEU A 395 -15.88 -2.35 -3.09
N SER A 396 -15.29 -3.01 -4.08
CA SER A 396 -14.56 -2.30 -5.14
C SER A 396 -15.49 -1.42 -5.98
N GLN A 397 -14.95 -0.44 -6.69
CA GLN A 397 -15.73 0.40 -7.61
C GLN A 397 -16.44 -0.44 -8.69
N GLY A 398 -15.77 -1.46 -9.24
CA GLY A 398 -16.38 -2.44 -10.15
C GLY A 398 -17.55 -3.19 -9.52
N GLU A 399 -17.44 -3.61 -8.25
CA GLU A 399 -18.57 -4.20 -7.52
C GLU A 399 -19.70 -3.20 -7.26
N LEU A 400 -19.41 -1.92 -6.97
CA LEU A 400 -20.42 -0.88 -6.77
C LEU A 400 -21.20 -0.59 -8.06
N ILE A 401 -20.52 -0.51 -9.21
CA ILE A 401 -21.15 -0.41 -10.55
C ILE A 401 -22.10 -1.57 -10.76
N ASN A 402 -21.61 -2.80 -10.59
CA ASN A 402 -22.41 -3.99 -10.77
C ASN A 402 -23.56 -4.05 -9.77
N ARG A 403 -23.35 -3.59 -8.53
CA ARG A 403 -24.39 -3.52 -7.51
C ARG A 403 -25.49 -2.55 -7.94
N ALA A 404 -25.13 -1.36 -8.40
CA ALA A 404 -26.08 -0.37 -8.90
C ALA A 404 -26.91 -0.92 -10.06
N THR A 405 -26.29 -1.57 -11.05
CA THR A 405 -27.00 -2.06 -12.23
C THR A 405 -27.80 -3.34 -11.97
N LEU A 406 -27.23 -4.32 -11.27
CA LEU A 406 -27.76 -5.68 -11.16
C LEU A 406 -28.60 -5.92 -9.90
N SER A 407 -28.42 -5.11 -8.85
CA SER A 407 -29.20 -5.27 -7.62
C SER A 407 -30.65 -4.83 -7.78
N LYS A 408 -31.45 -5.13 -6.76
CA LYS A 408 -32.85 -4.70 -6.66
C LYS A 408 -32.96 -3.59 -5.63
N SER A 409 -34.00 -2.77 -5.79
CA SER A 409 -34.43 -1.72 -4.88
C SER A 409 -35.85 -1.97 -4.42
N LEU A 410 -36.18 -1.45 -3.24
CA LEU A 410 -37.56 -1.26 -2.80
C LEU A 410 -38.19 -0.14 -3.63
N VAL A 411 -39.29 -0.46 -4.31
CA VAL A 411 -40.07 0.49 -5.12
C VAL A 411 -41.53 0.46 -4.70
N THR A 412 -42.24 1.56 -4.91
CA THR A 412 -43.69 1.63 -4.68
C THR A 412 -44.45 0.74 -5.67
N SER A 413 -45.37 -0.09 -5.18
CA SER A 413 -46.20 -0.96 -6.04
C SER A 413 -47.37 -0.23 -6.70
N ARG A 414 -47.72 0.96 -6.17
CA ARG A 414 -48.83 1.84 -6.57
C ARG A 414 -48.52 3.28 -6.19
N ASP A 415 -49.36 4.23 -6.61
CA ASP A 415 -49.28 5.61 -6.16
C ASP A 415 -49.61 5.72 -4.66
N LEU A 416 -48.80 6.46 -3.91
CA LEU A 416 -48.91 6.66 -2.46
C LEU A 416 -48.88 8.15 -2.12
N LYS A 417 -49.70 8.56 -1.16
CA LYS A 417 -49.80 9.95 -0.68
C LYS A 417 -48.99 10.17 0.59
N ALA A 418 -48.51 11.40 0.78
CA ALA A 418 -47.90 11.83 2.03
C ALA A 418 -48.81 11.52 3.23
N GLY A 419 -48.21 11.16 4.37
CA GLY A 419 -48.92 10.72 5.58
C GLY A 419 -49.37 9.25 5.57
N LYS A 420 -49.22 8.52 4.45
CA LYS A 420 -49.52 7.09 4.39
C LYS A 420 -48.50 6.28 5.20
N VAL A 421 -49.00 5.40 6.07
CA VAL A 421 -48.19 4.35 6.72
C VAL A 421 -47.99 3.20 5.72
N LEU A 422 -46.74 2.86 5.44
CA LEU A 422 -46.35 1.85 4.46
C LEU A 422 -46.66 0.43 4.96
N SER A 423 -47.31 -0.36 4.12
CA SER A 423 -47.47 -1.80 4.30
C SER A 423 -46.57 -2.59 3.34
N SER A 424 -46.37 -3.89 3.59
CA SER A 424 -45.66 -4.77 2.66
C SER A 424 -46.29 -4.81 1.26
N SER A 425 -47.63 -4.64 1.16
CA SER A 425 -48.34 -4.60 -0.12
C SER A 425 -48.11 -3.32 -0.93
N ASP A 426 -47.61 -2.26 -0.30
CA ASP A 426 -47.31 -0.98 -0.95
C ASP A 426 -45.92 -0.97 -1.60
N ILE A 427 -45.12 -2.01 -1.37
CA ILE A 427 -43.72 -2.11 -1.76
C ILE A 427 -43.53 -3.36 -2.64
N THR A 428 -42.71 -3.24 -3.68
CA THR A 428 -42.24 -4.37 -4.48
C THR A 428 -40.73 -4.23 -4.76
N LEU A 429 -40.12 -5.23 -5.38
CA LEU A 429 -38.68 -5.27 -5.66
C LEU A 429 -38.43 -5.13 -7.16
N ARG A 430 -37.63 -4.15 -7.58
CA ARG A 430 -37.24 -3.97 -8.98
C ARG A 430 -35.78 -3.56 -9.10
N SER A 431 -35.13 -3.96 -10.18
CA SER A 431 -33.83 -3.41 -10.59
C SER A 431 -34.04 -2.09 -11.33
N PRO A 432 -33.01 -1.21 -11.42
CA PRO A 432 -31.68 -1.26 -10.77
C PRO A 432 -31.69 -1.01 -9.25
N GLY A 433 -30.52 -1.13 -8.63
CA GLY A 433 -30.24 -1.00 -7.20
C GLY A 433 -30.00 0.43 -6.68
N HIS A 434 -30.78 1.41 -7.15
CA HIS A 434 -30.65 2.84 -6.75
C HIS A 434 -31.37 3.21 -5.46
N GLY A 435 -32.43 2.50 -5.08
CA GLY A 435 -33.19 2.76 -3.86
C GLY A 435 -32.71 1.95 -2.66
N LEU A 436 -33.51 1.94 -1.59
CA LEU A 436 -33.27 1.06 -0.44
C LEU A 436 -33.18 -0.40 -0.86
N GLN A 437 -32.24 -1.14 -0.27
CA GLN A 437 -32.07 -2.55 -0.59
C GLN A 437 -33.18 -3.44 -0.03
N PRO A 438 -33.43 -4.62 -0.64
CA PRO A 438 -34.50 -5.52 -0.24
C PRO A 438 -34.46 -5.92 1.24
N ASN A 439 -33.26 -6.02 1.82
CA ASN A 439 -33.08 -6.34 3.24
C ASN A 439 -33.58 -5.23 4.19
N GLN A 440 -33.91 -4.04 3.70
CA GLN A 440 -34.50 -2.95 4.49
C GLN A 440 -36.03 -3.00 4.57
N LEU A 441 -36.70 -3.93 3.86
CA LEU A 441 -38.17 -3.99 3.76
C LEU A 441 -38.87 -3.99 5.13
N ASN A 442 -38.35 -4.79 6.07
CA ASN A 442 -38.94 -4.90 7.41
C ASN A 442 -38.82 -3.60 8.21
N LYS A 443 -37.74 -2.83 7.99
CA LYS A 443 -37.56 -1.53 8.64
C LYS A 443 -38.41 -0.44 8.01
N LEU A 444 -38.67 -0.54 6.71
CA LEU A 444 -39.48 0.41 5.95
C LEU A 444 -40.99 0.21 6.19
N THR A 445 -41.43 -1.03 6.38
CA THR A 445 -42.82 -1.35 6.71
C THR A 445 -43.19 -0.72 8.06
N GLY A 446 -44.34 -0.04 8.10
CA GLY A 446 -44.81 0.70 9.28
C GLY A 446 -44.30 2.13 9.39
N GLN A 447 -43.38 2.57 8.51
CA GLN A 447 -42.95 3.96 8.44
C GLN A 447 -43.98 4.83 7.69
N THR A 448 -43.98 6.13 7.95
CA THR A 448 -44.95 7.08 7.37
C THR A 448 -44.31 7.94 6.30
N LEU A 449 -44.92 8.02 5.11
CA LEU A 449 -44.40 8.85 4.01
C LEU A 449 -44.45 10.36 4.33
N VAL A 450 -43.41 11.10 3.96
CA VAL A 450 -43.37 12.57 4.09
C VAL A 450 -43.75 13.32 2.81
N ARG A 451 -43.76 12.63 1.66
CA ARG A 451 -44.16 13.18 0.37
C ARG A 451 -44.90 12.15 -0.48
N ASP A 452 -45.59 12.64 -1.50
CA ASP A 452 -46.25 11.79 -2.50
C ASP A 452 -45.20 11.02 -3.32
N LEU A 453 -45.42 9.72 -3.54
CA LEU A 453 -44.62 8.87 -4.41
C LEU A 453 -45.51 8.21 -5.45
N LYS A 454 -45.13 8.32 -6.74
CA LYS A 454 -45.83 7.60 -7.82
C LYS A 454 -45.47 6.12 -7.78
N LYS A 455 -46.27 5.27 -8.43
CA LYS A 455 -45.93 3.86 -8.71
C LYS A 455 -44.56 3.74 -9.38
N ASP A 456 -43.85 2.66 -9.07
CA ASP A 456 -42.53 2.32 -9.61
C ASP A 456 -41.44 3.36 -9.26
N THR A 457 -41.62 4.13 -8.18
CA THR A 457 -40.62 5.07 -7.66
C THR A 457 -39.73 4.36 -6.65
N PHE A 458 -38.41 4.56 -6.75
CA PHE A 458 -37.44 4.10 -5.74
C PHE A 458 -37.71 4.78 -4.41
N ILE A 459 -37.73 3.99 -3.34
CA ILE A 459 -37.93 4.50 -1.98
C ILE A 459 -36.55 4.72 -1.34
N TYR A 460 -36.37 5.88 -0.71
CA TYR A 460 -35.21 6.28 0.09
C TYR A 460 -35.63 6.52 1.55
N TRP A 461 -34.67 6.58 2.48
CA TRP A 461 -34.99 6.89 3.88
C TRP A 461 -35.56 8.30 4.05
N ASP A 462 -35.20 9.24 3.18
CA ASP A 462 -35.74 10.60 3.17
C ASP A 462 -37.21 10.66 2.79
N ASP A 463 -37.78 9.59 2.24
CA ASP A 463 -39.20 9.51 1.91
C ASP A 463 -40.08 9.20 3.13
N VAL A 464 -39.50 8.83 4.27
CA VAL A 464 -40.26 8.36 5.44
C VAL A 464 -39.82 9.01 6.77
N LEU A 465 -40.78 9.17 7.68
CA LEU A 465 -40.52 9.42 9.10
C LEU A 465 -40.12 8.11 9.75
N ILE A 466 -38.91 8.04 10.30
CA ILE A 466 -38.41 6.87 11.02
C ILE A 466 -38.92 6.92 12.47
N ASN A 467 -39.88 6.07 12.78
CA ASN A 467 -40.36 5.85 14.15
C ASN A 467 -39.47 4.82 14.85
N SER A 468 -38.40 5.25 15.51
CA SER A 468 -37.59 4.36 16.35
C SER A 468 -38.23 4.19 17.73
N GLN A 469 -38.59 2.96 18.10
CA GLN A 469 -38.91 2.64 19.50
C GLN A 469 -37.62 2.76 20.33
N GLY A 470 -37.47 3.84 21.11
CA GLY A 470 -36.52 3.90 22.22
C GLY A 470 -35.35 4.87 22.14
N SER A 471 -35.20 5.71 21.10
CA SER A 471 -34.22 6.81 21.14
C SER A 471 -34.77 8.05 20.46
N LYS A 472 -35.02 9.09 21.27
CA LYS A 472 -35.21 10.47 20.79
C LYS A 472 -33.87 11.01 20.29
N SER A 473 -33.42 10.56 19.14
CA SER A 473 -32.36 11.21 18.37
C SER A 473 -32.38 10.66 16.96
N LEU A 474 -32.32 11.55 15.97
CA LEU A 474 -32.37 11.31 14.51
C LEU A 474 -33.80 11.30 13.92
N ILE A 475 -34.50 12.43 14.07
CA ILE A 475 -35.02 13.31 12.99
C ILE A 475 -35.60 14.52 13.75
N LYS A 476 -34.72 15.31 14.36
CA LYS A 476 -34.96 16.76 14.47
C LYS A 476 -34.13 17.31 13.35
N ASP A 477 -34.79 17.73 12.28
CA ASP A 477 -34.33 18.71 11.29
C ASP A 477 -35.23 18.54 10.05
N LEU A 478 -36.54 18.71 10.23
CA LEU A 478 -37.40 19.04 9.09
C LEU A 478 -36.95 20.37 8.44
N ASP A 479 -36.15 21.18 9.13
CA ASP A 479 -35.45 22.35 8.59
C ASP A 479 -34.34 22.01 7.57
N LYS A 480 -33.88 20.75 7.46
CA LYS A 480 -32.96 20.29 6.40
C LYS A 480 -33.64 20.03 5.05
N LEU A 481 -34.96 20.18 4.96
CA LEU A 481 -35.70 20.26 3.71
C LEU A 481 -35.45 21.57 2.95
N ASN A 482 -34.73 22.53 3.54
CA ASN A 482 -34.25 23.68 2.77
C ASN A 482 -33.24 23.18 1.72
N PRO A 483 -33.50 23.43 0.42
CA PRO A 483 -32.71 22.82 -0.65
C PRO A 483 -31.30 23.42 -0.77
N TYR A 484 -31.09 24.62 -0.24
CA TYR A 484 -29.86 25.40 -0.35
C TYR A 484 -29.33 25.83 1.02
N SER A 485 -28.03 25.71 1.23
CA SER A 485 -27.31 26.19 2.41
C SER A 485 -26.50 27.44 2.06
N SER A 486 -26.67 28.53 2.82
CA SER A 486 -25.88 29.76 2.64
C SER A 486 -24.38 29.55 2.91
N ASN A 487 -24.01 28.48 3.61
CA ASN A 487 -22.60 28.17 3.88
C ASN A 487 -21.84 27.79 2.61
N TRP A 488 -22.52 27.28 1.58
CA TRP A 488 -21.88 26.93 0.31
C TRP A 488 -21.30 28.15 -0.42
N ASP A 489 -21.75 29.37 -0.09
CA ASP A 489 -21.18 30.59 -0.66
C ASP A 489 -19.75 30.86 -0.19
N LEU A 490 -19.32 30.24 0.92
CA LEU A 490 -17.97 30.33 1.48
C LEU A 490 -16.95 29.45 0.75
N LEU A 491 -17.43 28.48 -0.04
CA LEU A 491 -16.58 27.60 -0.83
C LEU A 491 -15.71 28.40 -1.82
N PRO A 492 -14.41 28.07 -1.97
CA PRO A 492 -13.51 28.83 -2.82
C PRO A 492 -13.85 28.64 -4.30
N GLY A 493 -13.63 29.68 -5.11
CA GLY A 493 -13.88 29.64 -6.55
C GLY A 493 -15.36 29.60 -6.93
N GLU A 494 -15.62 29.14 -8.16
CA GLU A 494 -16.97 28.97 -8.72
C GLU A 494 -17.39 27.50 -8.66
N TRP A 495 -18.00 27.11 -7.54
CA TRP A 495 -18.50 25.75 -7.38
C TRP A 495 -19.79 25.53 -8.20
N GLY A 496 -19.95 24.29 -8.66
CA GLY A 496 -21.13 23.85 -9.38
C GLY A 496 -21.56 22.43 -9.03
N ILE A 497 -22.39 21.85 -9.89
CA ILE A 497 -22.83 20.46 -9.79
C ILE A 497 -22.88 19.81 -11.17
N PRO A 498 -22.60 18.50 -11.24
CA PRO A 498 -22.77 17.74 -12.47
C PRO A 498 -24.25 17.41 -12.69
N VAL A 499 -24.72 17.61 -13.92
CA VAL A 499 -26.11 17.33 -14.31
C VAL A 499 -26.18 16.64 -15.66
N ARG A 500 -27.21 15.81 -15.86
CA ARG A 500 -27.64 15.44 -17.21
C ARG A 500 -28.46 16.60 -17.81
N PRO A 501 -28.46 16.78 -19.14
CA PRO A 501 -29.22 17.85 -19.79
C PRO A 501 -30.69 17.94 -19.37
N HIS A 502 -31.37 16.80 -19.21
CA HIS A 502 -32.78 16.74 -18.83
C HIS A 502 -33.05 17.04 -17.34
N ASP A 503 -32.03 17.01 -16.49
CA ASP A 503 -32.14 17.20 -15.04
C ASP A 503 -31.78 18.64 -14.60
N VAL A 504 -31.23 19.45 -15.50
CA VAL A 504 -30.67 20.79 -15.20
C VAL A 504 -31.66 21.70 -14.45
N SER A 505 -32.92 21.77 -14.90
CA SER A 505 -33.94 22.63 -14.27
C SER A 505 -34.23 22.24 -12.83
N LYS A 506 -34.20 20.93 -12.53
CA LYS A 506 -34.44 20.39 -11.20
C LYS A 506 -33.29 20.73 -10.26
N PHE A 507 -32.07 20.41 -10.68
CA PHE A 507 -30.87 20.59 -9.87
C PHE A 507 -30.50 22.06 -9.68
N TYR A 508 -30.74 22.91 -10.68
CA TYR A 508 -30.56 24.36 -10.53
C TYR A 508 -31.48 24.94 -9.45
N LYS A 509 -32.73 24.48 -9.34
CA LYS A 509 -33.65 24.91 -8.27
C LYS A 509 -33.23 24.43 -6.89
N LEU A 510 -32.62 23.25 -6.82
CA LEU A 510 -32.18 22.66 -5.56
C LEU A 510 -30.92 23.36 -5.04
N PHE A 511 -29.88 23.46 -5.87
CA PHE A 511 -28.56 23.88 -5.42
C PHE A 511 -28.23 25.35 -5.71
N LYS A 512 -28.90 25.98 -6.70
CA LYS A 512 -28.57 27.33 -7.20
C LYS A 512 -27.05 27.53 -7.40
N PRO A 513 -26.39 26.63 -8.14
CA PRO A 513 -24.93 26.65 -8.26
C PRO A 513 -24.45 27.86 -9.06
N LYS A 514 -23.18 28.25 -8.85
CA LYS A 514 -22.55 29.33 -9.63
C LYS A 514 -22.14 28.90 -11.03
N MET A 515 -21.95 27.59 -11.24
CA MET A 515 -21.71 26.98 -12.55
C MET A 515 -22.38 25.60 -12.69
N ILE A 516 -22.53 25.09 -13.91
CA ILE A 516 -23.09 23.76 -14.18
C ILE A 516 -22.15 22.98 -15.09
N GLU A 517 -21.93 21.71 -14.77
CA GLU A 517 -21.27 20.79 -15.70
C GLU A 517 -22.28 19.80 -16.29
N PHE A 518 -22.40 19.78 -17.62
CA PHE A 518 -23.25 18.83 -18.32
C PHE A 518 -22.50 17.52 -18.57
N HIS A 519 -22.77 16.51 -17.75
CA HIS A 519 -22.27 15.15 -17.99
C HIS A 519 -23.09 14.53 -19.11
N LEU A 520 -22.50 14.34 -20.29
CA LEU A 520 -23.21 13.80 -21.44
C LEU A 520 -23.16 12.28 -21.46
N SER A 521 -24.24 11.68 -21.95
CA SER A 521 -24.25 10.28 -22.37
C SER A 521 -24.27 10.26 -23.88
N TYR A 522 -23.83 9.15 -24.48
CA TYR A 522 -23.89 9.03 -25.94
C TYR A 522 -25.31 9.20 -26.51
N ARG A 523 -26.36 8.97 -25.69
CA ARG A 523 -27.77 9.19 -26.08
C ARG A 523 -28.21 10.64 -26.02
N ASP A 524 -27.56 11.46 -25.18
CA ASP A 524 -27.88 12.88 -25.10
C ASP A 524 -27.43 13.61 -26.37
N LEU A 525 -26.38 13.12 -27.03
CA LEU A 525 -25.90 13.60 -28.33
C LEU A 525 -26.85 13.29 -29.50
N GLU A 526 -27.82 12.39 -29.32
CA GLU A 526 -28.85 12.09 -30.32
C GLU A 526 -30.05 13.05 -30.25
N LYS A 527 -30.09 13.96 -29.26
CA LYS A 527 -31.17 14.93 -29.03
C LYS A 527 -30.72 16.36 -29.37
N ASP A 528 -31.66 17.20 -29.79
CA ASP A 528 -31.40 18.63 -30.00
C ASP A 528 -31.19 19.34 -28.65
N PRO A 529 -30.04 20.02 -28.46
CA PRO A 529 -29.75 20.70 -27.21
C PRO A 529 -30.79 21.74 -26.80
N ASN A 530 -31.41 22.41 -27.76
CA ASN A 530 -32.37 23.48 -27.47
C ASN A 530 -33.61 22.98 -26.75
N GLN A 531 -34.01 21.71 -26.95
CA GLN A 531 -35.22 21.13 -26.36
C GLN A 531 -35.20 21.08 -24.83
N PHE A 532 -34.03 20.98 -24.20
CA PHE A 532 -33.92 20.98 -22.74
C PHE A 532 -33.48 22.34 -22.17
N LEU A 533 -33.04 23.27 -23.03
CA LEU A 533 -32.59 24.61 -22.64
C LEU A 533 -33.70 25.66 -22.69
N ASP A 534 -34.86 25.33 -23.29
CA ASP A 534 -35.99 26.24 -23.44
C ASP A 534 -36.35 26.98 -22.14
N ASN A 535 -36.20 28.31 -22.17
CA ASN A 535 -36.49 29.27 -21.10
C ASN A 535 -35.57 29.24 -19.86
N LEU A 536 -34.39 28.60 -19.92
CA LEU A 536 -33.42 28.60 -18.82
C LEU A 536 -32.28 29.60 -19.09
N LYS A 537 -32.14 30.60 -18.21
CA LYS A 537 -30.89 31.39 -18.14
C LYS A 537 -29.85 30.58 -17.38
N LEU A 538 -28.97 29.91 -18.12
CA LEU A 538 -27.91 29.10 -17.53
C LEU A 538 -26.81 29.98 -16.90
N PRO A 539 -26.21 29.53 -15.78
CA PRO A 539 -24.96 30.11 -15.29
C PRO A 539 -23.78 29.69 -16.19
N TYR A 540 -22.55 30.02 -15.78
CA TYR A 540 -21.34 29.50 -16.45
C TYR A 540 -21.45 27.97 -16.58
N SER A 541 -21.14 27.44 -17.76
CA SER A 541 -21.31 26.01 -18.02
C SER A 541 -20.08 25.36 -18.66
N VAL A 542 -19.89 24.09 -18.34
CA VAL A 542 -18.84 23.20 -18.87
C VAL A 542 -19.52 21.93 -19.39
N ILE A 543 -18.91 21.27 -20.36
CA ILE A 543 -19.38 19.98 -20.90
C ILE A 543 -18.42 18.90 -20.46
N HIS A 544 -18.94 17.78 -19.95
CA HIS A 544 -18.16 16.55 -19.77
C HIS A 544 -18.56 15.54 -20.84
N ALA A 545 -17.60 15.18 -21.69
CA ALA A 545 -17.80 14.24 -22.77
C ALA A 545 -18.11 12.83 -22.21
N PRO A 546 -18.95 12.03 -22.90
CA PRO A 546 -19.06 10.61 -22.59
C PRO A 546 -17.72 9.92 -22.86
N GLU A 547 -17.32 8.97 -22.01
CA GLU A 547 -16.18 8.11 -22.31
C GLU A 547 -16.56 6.97 -23.26
N LEU A 548 -17.74 6.37 -23.04
CA LEU A 548 -18.28 5.27 -23.83
C LEU A 548 -19.37 5.74 -24.79
N PHE A 549 -19.15 5.44 -26.07
CA PHE A 549 -20.07 5.72 -27.16
C PHE A 549 -20.79 4.46 -27.65
N LYS A 550 -21.65 4.65 -28.65
CA LYS A 550 -22.45 3.58 -29.27
C LYS A 550 -21.53 2.48 -29.82
N ASN A 551 -22.00 1.23 -29.77
CA ASN A 551 -21.26 0.02 -30.19
C ASN A 551 -19.96 -0.21 -29.40
N GLU A 552 -19.96 0.09 -28.10
CA GLU A 552 -18.83 -0.18 -27.19
C GLU A 552 -17.53 0.55 -27.56
N LEU A 553 -17.64 1.64 -28.34
CA LEU A 553 -16.49 2.48 -28.65
C LEU A 553 -16.10 3.29 -27.41
N LEU A 554 -14.97 2.95 -26.81
CA LEU A 554 -14.30 3.79 -25.82
C LEU A 554 -13.50 4.87 -26.56
N LEU A 555 -13.67 6.13 -26.15
CA LEU A 555 -12.97 7.26 -26.76
C LEU A 555 -11.46 7.09 -26.61
N ASP A 556 -10.74 7.07 -27.73
CA ASP A 556 -9.28 7.05 -27.74
C ASP A 556 -8.72 7.86 -28.91
N LEU A 557 -8.27 9.08 -28.61
CA LEU A 557 -7.58 9.95 -29.57
C LEU A 557 -6.10 9.61 -29.72
N CYS A 558 -5.59 8.70 -28.89
CA CYS A 558 -4.18 8.30 -28.84
C CYS A 558 -3.97 6.86 -29.34
N SER A 559 -5.04 6.20 -29.79
CA SER A 559 -5.01 4.82 -30.28
C SER A 559 -4.08 4.68 -31.49
N LEU A 560 -3.32 3.59 -31.50
CA LEU A 560 -2.51 3.18 -32.65
C LEU A 560 -3.36 2.55 -33.77
N ASP A 561 -4.61 2.16 -33.47
CA ASP A 561 -5.59 1.76 -34.48
C ASP A 561 -6.28 2.99 -35.08
N ASN A 562 -6.03 3.21 -36.37
CA ASN A 562 -6.58 4.32 -37.15
C ASN A 562 -8.11 4.34 -37.20
N GLU A 563 -8.77 3.18 -37.17
CA GLU A 563 -10.24 3.12 -37.20
C GLU A 563 -10.85 3.59 -35.86
N ILE A 564 -10.22 3.23 -34.73
CA ILE A 564 -10.63 3.71 -33.41
C ILE A 564 -10.44 5.23 -33.33
N THR A 565 -9.28 5.73 -33.77
CA THR A 565 -8.96 7.17 -33.75
C THR A 565 -9.94 7.96 -34.62
N LYS A 566 -10.24 7.49 -35.84
CA LYS A 566 -11.19 8.17 -36.75
C LYS A 566 -12.60 8.25 -36.16
N LYS A 567 -13.07 7.16 -35.55
CA LYS A 567 -14.38 7.13 -34.87
C LYS A 567 -14.38 8.05 -33.65
N SER A 568 -13.32 8.05 -32.85
CA SER A 568 -13.16 8.90 -31.66
C SER A 568 -13.20 10.39 -32.02
N ILE A 569 -12.51 10.81 -33.08
CA ILE A 569 -12.57 12.18 -33.60
C ILE A 569 -14.01 12.53 -34.02
N SER A 570 -14.69 11.64 -34.74
CA SER A 570 -16.07 11.88 -35.18
C SER A 570 -17.06 12.01 -34.02
N GLU A 571 -16.91 11.22 -32.97
CA GLU A 571 -17.80 11.28 -31.80
C GLU A 571 -17.50 12.52 -30.93
N LEU A 572 -16.22 12.87 -30.74
CA LEU A 572 -15.84 14.08 -30.02
C LEU A 572 -16.29 15.35 -30.77
N GLN A 573 -16.30 15.36 -32.10
CA GLN A 573 -16.85 16.48 -32.87
C GLN A 573 -18.34 16.71 -32.55
N LYS A 574 -19.14 15.66 -32.35
CA LYS A 574 -20.55 15.83 -31.94
C LYS A 574 -20.67 16.47 -30.56
N VAL A 575 -19.77 16.15 -29.64
CA VAL A 575 -19.70 16.80 -28.32
C VAL A 575 -19.35 18.28 -28.46
N ILE A 576 -18.41 18.62 -29.34
CA ILE A 576 -18.03 20.01 -29.63
C ILE A 576 -19.22 20.78 -30.24
N ASP A 577 -19.91 20.19 -31.20
CA ASP A 577 -21.09 20.81 -31.83
C ASP A 577 -22.18 21.05 -30.79
N PHE A 578 -22.44 20.07 -29.92
CA PHE A 578 -23.34 20.21 -28.77
C PHE A 578 -22.92 21.36 -27.84
N ALA A 579 -21.64 21.43 -27.47
CA ALA A 579 -21.09 22.45 -26.58
C ALA A 579 -21.27 23.87 -27.16
N ASN A 580 -21.00 24.06 -28.45
CA ASN A 580 -21.19 25.34 -29.12
C ASN A 580 -22.67 25.76 -29.16
N ILE A 581 -23.61 24.83 -29.27
CA ILE A 581 -25.06 25.13 -29.18
C ILE A 581 -25.43 25.58 -27.76
N VAL A 582 -24.95 24.88 -26.73
CA VAL A 582 -25.17 25.25 -25.33
C VAL A 582 -24.63 26.66 -25.05
N LEU A 583 -23.44 26.98 -25.55
CA LEU A 583 -22.79 28.28 -25.37
C LEU A 583 -23.65 29.44 -25.87
N ASN A 584 -24.40 29.27 -26.97
CA ASN A 584 -25.30 30.30 -27.51
C ASN A 584 -26.42 30.71 -26.54
N GLN A 585 -26.74 29.85 -25.55
CA GLN A 585 -27.74 30.12 -24.52
C GLN A 585 -27.14 30.80 -23.27
N ILE A 586 -25.83 31.06 -23.25
CA ILE A 586 -25.09 31.62 -22.11
C ILE A 586 -24.49 32.98 -22.48
N PRO A 587 -25.23 34.10 -22.32
CA PRO A 587 -24.82 35.40 -22.85
C PRO A 587 -23.54 35.99 -22.24
N ASN A 588 -23.12 35.50 -21.07
CA ASN A 588 -21.95 36.00 -20.35
C ASN A 588 -20.71 35.10 -20.49
N GLN A 589 -20.71 34.13 -21.41
CA GLN A 589 -19.62 33.19 -21.61
C GLN A 589 -19.23 33.15 -23.09
N ASN A 590 -17.94 33.36 -23.38
CA ASN A 590 -17.41 33.43 -24.76
C ASN A 590 -16.74 32.13 -25.23
N LYS A 591 -16.40 31.24 -24.29
CA LYS A 591 -15.75 29.95 -24.56
C LYS A 591 -16.33 28.88 -23.66
N ILE A 592 -16.39 27.64 -24.14
CA ILE A 592 -16.91 26.50 -23.37
C ILE A 592 -15.86 25.40 -23.25
N GLY A 593 -15.56 24.98 -22.03
CA GLY A 593 -14.66 23.86 -21.77
C GLY A 593 -15.34 22.52 -22.02
N ILE A 594 -14.59 21.56 -22.57
CA ILE A 594 -14.99 20.17 -22.74
C ILE A 594 -14.01 19.30 -21.96
N VAL A 595 -14.46 18.83 -20.80
CA VAL A 595 -13.74 17.81 -20.02
C VAL A 595 -13.86 16.47 -20.73
N THR A 596 -12.72 15.81 -20.96
CA THR A 596 -12.72 14.51 -21.64
C THR A 596 -11.50 13.68 -21.27
N ASN A 597 -11.73 12.38 -21.09
CA ASN A 597 -10.69 11.37 -21.16
C ASN A 597 -10.24 11.21 -22.63
N VAL A 598 -8.99 11.56 -22.91
CA VAL A 598 -8.46 11.61 -24.28
C VAL A 598 -7.98 10.27 -24.81
N GLY A 599 -8.01 9.21 -24.00
CA GLY A 599 -7.51 7.88 -24.36
C GLY A 599 -6.08 7.59 -23.93
N GLY A 600 -5.39 6.72 -24.67
CA GLY A 600 -4.06 6.21 -24.30
C GLY A 600 -4.10 5.05 -23.31
N HIS A 601 -5.15 4.22 -23.38
CA HIS A 601 -5.32 3.06 -22.52
C HIS A 601 -4.89 1.76 -23.20
N SER A 602 -4.64 0.72 -22.40
CA SER A 602 -4.25 -0.61 -22.87
C SER A 602 -4.89 -1.72 -22.04
N ASP A 603 -5.12 -2.87 -22.69
CA ASP A 603 -5.80 -4.03 -22.08
C ASP A 603 -4.83 -5.03 -21.43
N SER A 604 -3.56 -5.03 -21.85
CA SER A 604 -2.56 -6.05 -21.48
C SER A 604 -1.45 -5.55 -20.55
N GLY A 605 -1.58 -4.35 -19.98
CA GLY A 605 -0.57 -3.75 -19.11
C GLY A 605 -0.14 -2.35 -19.56
N PHE A 606 0.64 -1.65 -18.73
CA PHE A 606 1.21 -0.35 -19.10
C PHE A 606 2.13 -0.46 -20.32
N LEU A 607 2.07 0.54 -21.19
CA LEU A 607 2.96 0.67 -22.33
C LEU A 607 4.38 0.98 -21.87
N ASP A 608 5.37 0.51 -22.63
CA ASP A 608 6.76 0.84 -22.35
C ASP A 608 7.04 2.33 -22.56
N LYS A 609 8.13 2.81 -21.96
CA LYS A 609 8.49 4.24 -21.97
C LYS A 609 8.74 4.80 -23.37
N ASN A 610 9.14 3.98 -24.36
CA ASN A 610 9.38 4.49 -25.70
C ASN A 610 8.06 4.69 -26.44
N THR A 611 7.14 3.74 -26.37
CA THR A 611 5.81 3.89 -26.97
C THR A 611 5.02 5.02 -26.31
N ARG A 612 5.11 5.18 -24.97
CA ARG A 612 4.40 6.25 -24.26
C ARG A 612 4.82 7.66 -24.67
N LYS A 613 6.08 7.88 -25.06
CA LYS A 613 6.62 9.21 -25.42
C LYS A 613 5.94 9.85 -26.63
N ASP A 614 5.35 9.04 -27.51
CA ASP A 614 4.73 9.54 -28.74
C ASP A 614 3.24 9.89 -28.57
N LEU A 615 2.57 9.38 -27.52
CA LEU A 615 1.15 9.62 -27.28
C LEU A 615 0.77 11.12 -27.19
N PRO A 616 1.53 11.99 -26.49
CA PRO A 616 1.25 13.43 -26.50
C PRO A 616 1.21 14.06 -27.89
N LYS A 617 2.09 13.63 -28.80
CA LYS A 617 2.15 14.18 -30.16
C LYS A 617 0.97 13.69 -31.00
N ILE A 618 0.63 12.40 -30.88
CA ILE A 618 -0.53 11.80 -31.55
C ILE A 618 -1.82 12.51 -31.12
N LEU A 619 -1.96 12.78 -29.82
CA LEU A 619 -3.09 13.53 -29.28
C LEU A 619 -3.24 14.91 -29.94
N ILE A 620 -2.15 15.68 -29.99
CA ILE A 620 -2.16 17.03 -30.58
C ILE A 620 -2.52 16.98 -32.06
N GLU A 621 -1.96 16.03 -32.80
CA GLU A 621 -2.29 15.83 -34.22
C GLU A 621 -3.79 15.55 -34.40
N ASN A 622 -4.38 14.69 -33.57
CA ASN A 622 -5.78 14.32 -33.68
C ASN A 622 -6.74 15.42 -33.18
N ILE A 623 -6.37 16.19 -32.15
CA ILE A 623 -7.13 17.37 -31.74
C ILE A 623 -7.12 18.43 -32.85
N SER A 624 -6.01 18.60 -33.58
CA SER A 624 -5.94 19.57 -34.69
C SER A 624 -6.91 19.28 -35.85
N LYS A 625 -7.45 18.05 -35.92
CA LYS A 625 -8.44 17.62 -36.93
C LYS A 625 -9.87 18.01 -36.54
N LEU A 626 -10.10 18.47 -35.31
CA LEU A 626 -11.41 18.90 -34.80
C LEU A 626 -11.68 20.35 -35.14
N ASN A 627 -12.94 20.67 -35.45
CA ASN A 627 -13.39 22.04 -35.58
C ASN A 627 -13.93 22.54 -34.23
N LEU A 628 -13.06 23.20 -33.46
CA LEU A 628 -13.36 23.60 -32.08
C LEU A 628 -14.36 24.75 -31.97
N GLY A 629 -14.36 25.70 -32.92
CA GLY A 629 -15.15 26.92 -32.78
C GLY A 629 -14.78 27.71 -31.52
N SER A 630 -15.71 27.83 -30.57
CA SER A 630 -15.47 28.47 -29.26
C SER A 630 -15.25 27.46 -28.13
N ALA A 631 -15.19 26.17 -28.45
CA ALA A 631 -14.90 25.11 -27.49
C ALA A 631 -13.40 25.00 -27.20
N GLU A 632 -13.06 24.57 -25.98
CA GLU A 632 -11.70 24.22 -25.58
C GLU A 632 -11.69 22.80 -25.03
N ILE A 633 -10.79 21.95 -25.53
CA ILE A 633 -10.60 20.60 -24.98
C ILE A 633 -9.77 20.69 -23.71
N TRP A 634 -10.32 20.19 -22.62
CA TRP A 634 -9.66 20.10 -21.31
C TRP A 634 -9.45 18.61 -20.98
N PRO A 635 -8.26 18.04 -21.28
CA PRO A 635 -7.97 16.67 -20.88
C PRO A 635 -8.11 16.52 -19.36
N GLN A 636 -8.77 15.44 -18.94
CA GLN A 636 -8.88 15.09 -17.53
C GLN A 636 -7.62 14.33 -17.09
N THR A 637 -7.14 14.59 -15.88
CA THR A 637 -6.12 13.75 -15.24
C THR A 637 -6.69 12.37 -14.97
N MET A 638 -5.92 11.30 -15.24
CA MET A 638 -6.43 9.92 -15.18
C MET A 638 -5.77 9.10 -14.06
N PRO A 639 -6.47 8.15 -13.42
CA PRO A 639 -5.86 7.20 -12.51
C PRO A 639 -5.09 6.14 -13.31
N PRO A 640 -4.20 5.37 -12.67
CA PRO A 640 -3.43 4.32 -13.35
C PRO A 640 -4.31 3.15 -13.83
N TYR A 641 -5.40 2.87 -13.10
CA TYR A 641 -6.27 1.71 -13.34
C TYR A 641 -7.78 2.05 -13.35
N PRO A 642 -8.24 2.91 -14.27
CA PRO A 642 -9.65 3.29 -14.30
C PRO A 642 -10.54 2.10 -14.68
N TRP A 643 -11.77 2.15 -14.18
CA TRP A 643 -12.77 1.15 -14.49
C TRP A 643 -13.62 1.58 -15.69
N HIS A 644 -13.43 0.91 -16.83
CA HIS A 644 -14.29 1.09 -18.00
C HIS A 644 -15.35 -0.02 -18.04
N PHE A 645 -16.49 0.23 -18.68
CA PHE A 645 -17.51 -0.82 -18.90
C PHE A 645 -16.86 -2.00 -19.64
N GLY A 646 -16.68 -3.13 -18.95
CA GLY A 646 -15.99 -4.31 -19.46
C GLY A 646 -14.75 -4.75 -18.66
N GLY A 647 -14.22 -3.91 -17.77
CA GLY A 647 -13.13 -4.26 -16.85
C GLY A 647 -12.17 -3.12 -16.54
N GLN A 648 -11.25 -3.40 -15.61
CA GLN A 648 -10.13 -2.52 -15.31
C GLN A 648 -9.14 -2.48 -16.47
N ARG A 649 -8.68 -1.29 -16.85
CA ARG A 649 -7.67 -1.08 -17.90
C ARG A 649 -6.47 -0.32 -17.36
N TYR A 650 -5.40 -0.23 -18.15
CA TYR A 650 -4.17 0.49 -17.80
C TYR A 650 -4.15 1.81 -18.56
N HIS A 651 -4.05 2.94 -17.85
CA HIS A 651 -3.95 4.27 -18.46
C HIS A 651 -2.50 4.72 -18.58
N ASN A 652 -2.13 5.28 -19.74
CA ASN A 652 -0.73 5.60 -20.05
C ASN A 652 -0.50 7.08 -20.36
N LEU A 653 -1.53 7.94 -20.29
CA LEU A 653 -1.42 9.35 -20.55
C LEU A 653 -2.14 10.16 -19.47
N PHE A 654 -1.50 11.23 -19.00
CA PHE A 654 -1.99 12.11 -17.94
C PHE A 654 -2.27 11.42 -16.60
N VAL A 655 -1.54 10.33 -16.35
CA VAL A 655 -1.44 9.69 -15.03
C VAL A 655 -0.35 10.35 -14.18
N GLU A 656 0.77 10.75 -14.80
CA GLU A 656 1.91 11.30 -14.06
C GLU A 656 1.82 12.83 -13.93
N PRO A 657 1.88 13.42 -12.71
CA PRO A 657 1.81 14.87 -12.53
C PRO A 657 2.83 15.67 -13.36
N LEU A 658 4.07 15.18 -13.44
CA LEU A 658 5.14 15.84 -14.21
C LEU A 658 4.88 15.82 -15.72
N GLU A 659 4.21 14.78 -16.23
CA GLU A 659 3.79 14.69 -17.62
C GLU A 659 2.77 15.78 -17.96
N ILE A 660 1.78 16.01 -17.08
CA ILE A 660 0.77 17.06 -17.22
C ILE A 660 1.41 18.45 -17.24
N ILE A 661 2.30 18.73 -16.28
CA ILE A 661 3.01 20.02 -16.18
C ILE A 661 3.87 20.27 -17.42
N SER A 662 4.55 19.23 -17.92
CA SER A 662 5.38 19.32 -19.13
C SER A 662 4.52 19.55 -20.37
N PHE A 663 3.39 18.86 -20.49
CA PHE A 663 2.44 19.03 -21.58
C PHE A 663 1.87 20.45 -21.63
N LYS A 664 1.46 21.01 -20.47
CA LYS A 664 1.02 22.41 -20.35
C LYS A 664 2.08 23.38 -20.87
N LYS A 665 3.34 23.22 -20.44
CA LYS A 665 4.45 24.08 -20.86
C LYS A 665 4.73 24.01 -22.36
N GLN A 666 4.56 22.83 -22.95
CA GLN A 666 4.90 22.58 -24.35
C GLN A 666 3.78 23.00 -25.32
N PHE A 667 2.52 22.73 -24.98
CA PHE A 667 1.39 22.88 -25.92
C PHE A 667 0.32 23.88 -25.46
N ASP A 668 0.43 24.44 -24.24
CA ASP A 668 -0.46 25.43 -23.67
C ASP A 668 -1.95 25.01 -23.53
N PHE A 669 -2.23 23.72 -23.36
CA PHE A 669 -3.59 23.22 -23.10
C PHE A 669 -4.06 23.50 -21.66
N ASN A 670 -5.35 23.71 -21.44
CA ASN A 670 -5.92 23.71 -20.09
C ASN A 670 -6.36 22.29 -19.71
N PHE A 671 -6.38 21.97 -18.42
CA PHE A 671 -6.77 20.66 -17.91
C PHE A 671 -7.99 20.73 -16.99
N CYS A 672 -8.73 19.62 -16.93
CA CYS A 672 -9.56 19.31 -15.76
C CYS A 672 -8.72 18.49 -14.78
N LEU A 673 -8.48 19.05 -13.58
CA LEU A 673 -7.81 18.31 -12.53
C LEU A 673 -8.84 17.54 -11.72
N ASP A 674 -8.86 16.24 -11.91
CA ASP A 674 -9.58 15.34 -11.05
C ASP A 674 -8.71 14.97 -9.85
N ILE A 675 -9.09 15.46 -8.68
CA ILE A 675 -8.30 15.29 -7.46
C ILE A 675 -8.28 13.81 -7.04
N SER A 676 -9.39 13.08 -7.23
CA SER A 676 -9.49 11.66 -6.89
C SER A 676 -8.58 10.82 -7.81
N HIS A 677 -8.65 11.03 -9.12
CA HIS A 677 -7.74 10.37 -10.08
C HIS A 677 -6.27 10.64 -9.76
N THR A 678 -5.95 11.91 -9.49
CA THR A 678 -4.58 12.33 -9.21
C THR A 678 -4.07 11.72 -7.90
N GLN A 679 -4.92 11.57 -6.87
CA GLN A 679 -4.55 10.86 -5.64
C GLN A 679 -4.23 9.39 -5.92
N LEU A 680 -5.03 8.69 -6.72
CA LEU A 680 -4.77 7.29 -7.08
C LEU A 680 -3.47 7.14 -7.87
N ALA A 681 -3.19 8.07 -8.78
CA ALA A 681 -1.91 8.13 -9.49
C ALA A 681 -0.72 8.41 -8.56
N CYS A 682 -0.87 9.34 -7.61
CA CYS A 682 0.13 9.64 -6.59
C CYS A 682 0.42 8.41 -5.72
N ASN A 683 -0.61 7.68 -5.30
CA ASN A 683 -0.47 6.44 -4.54
C ASN A 683 0.31 5.37 -5.32
N PHE A 684 0.01 5.21 -6.61
CA PHE A 684 0.72 4.27 -7.49
C PHE A 684 2.19 4.65 -7.72
N LEU A 685 2.47 5.95 -7.86
CA LEU A 685 3.82 6.48 -8.09
C LEU A 685 4.65 6.66 -6.81
N GLY A 686 4.03 6.54 -5.63
CA GLY A 686 4.68 6.81 -4.34
C GLY A 686 4.98 8.30 -4.12
N ILE A 687 4.14 9.19 -4.66
CA ILE A 687 4.25 10.65 -4.56
C ILE A 687 3.17 11.16 -3.59
N GLU A 688 3.45 12.21 -2.83
CA GLU A 688 2.44 12.89 -2.02
C GLU A 688 1.69 13.93 -2.87
N LEU A 689 0.35 13.83 -2.94
CA LEU A 689 -0.51 14.74 -3.71
C LEU A 689 -0.24 16.21 -3.40
N ILE A 690 -0.09 16.57 -2.12
CA ILE A 690 0.11 17.96 -1.69
C ILE A 690 1.40 18.59 -2.23
N LYS A 691 2.42 17.79 -2.56
CA LYS A 691 3.67 18.28 -3.13
C LYS A 691 3.52 18.72 -4.59
N VAL A 692 2.59 18.12 -5.32
CA VAL A 692 2.38 18.37 -6.76
C VAL A 692 1.14 19.21 -7.05
N LEU A 693 0.16 19.22 -6.13
CA LEU A 693 -1.13 19.88 -6.28
C LEU A 693 -1.03 21.38 -6.66
N PRO A 694 -0.14 22.21 -6.07
CA PRO A 694 -0.04 23.62 -6.45
C PRO A 694 0.32 23.84 -7.93
N GLU A 695 1.24 23.04 -8.47
CA GLU A 695 1.63 23.14 -9.88
C GLU A 695 0.53 22.63 -10.82
N LEU A 696 -0.17 21.57 -10.42
CA LEU A 696 -1.32 21.05 -11.18
C LEU A 696 -2.47 22.06 -11.22
N LEU A 697 -2.78 22.73 -10.11
CA LEU A 697 -3.80 23.80 -10.09
C LEU A 697 -3.44 24.95 -11.04
N ASN A 698 -2.15 25.26 -11.21
CA ASN A 698 -1.72 26.26 -12.20
C ASN A 698 -1.95 25.80 -13.64
N CYS A 699 -1.92 24.50 -13.91
CA CYS A 699 -2.18 23.90 -15.22
C CYS A 699 -3.68 23.77 -15.53
N SER A 700 -4.55 23.79 -14.52
CA SER A 700 -5.96 23.46 -14.65
C SER A 700 -6.90 24.67 -14.55
N THR A 701 -8.06 24.57 -15.19
CA THR A 701 -9.14 25.59 -15.18
C THR A 701 -10.42 25.09 -14.53
N HIS A 702 -10.59 23.76 -14.51
CA HIS A 702 -11.71 23.06 -13.91
C HIS A 702 -11.20 21.98 -12.95
N LEU A 703 -11.91 21.73 -11.85
CA LEU A 703 -11.58 20.66 -10.91
C LEU A 703 -12.77 19.73 -10.69
N HIS A 704 -12.49 18.44 -10.61
CA HIS A 704 -13.42 17.48 -10.01
C HIS A 704 -12.93 17.12 -8.62
N ILE A 705 -13.83 17.23 -7.65
CA ILE A 705 -13.52 16.98 -6.24
C ILE A 705 -14.35 15.79 -5.76
N ALA A 706 -13.64 14.72 -5.43
CA ALA A 706 -14.17 13.56 -4.72
C ALA A 706 -13.06 12.99 -3.84
N ASP A 707 -13.43 12.17 -2.87
CA ASP A 707 -12.47 11.44 -2.05
C ASP A 707 -11.97 10.22 -2.81
N ALA A 708 -10.78 9.74 -2.44
CA ALA A 708 -10.16 8.58 -3.02
C ALA A 708 -9.53 7.70 -1.96
N ASP A 709 -9.49 6.39 -2.21
CA ASP A 709 -8.81 5.45 -1.34
C ASP A 709 -8.01 4.40 -2.11
N THR A 710 -6.87 4.02 -1.53
CA THR A 710 -5.97 2.99 -2.06
C THR A 710 -5.60 3.20 -3.54
N ILE A 711 -5.86 2.21 -4.41
CA ILE A 711 -5.54 2.25 -5.85
C ILE A 711 -6.82 2.26 -6.72
N ASN A 712 -7.96 1.82 -6.18
CA ASN A 712 -9.20 1.58 -6.95
C ASN A 712 -10.46 2.22 -6.33
N GLY A 713 -10.33 3.06 -5.30
CA GLY A 713 -11.44 3.72 -4.64
C GLY A 713 -11.63 5.13 -5.16
N GLU A 714 -12.07 5.30 -6.39
CA GLU A 714 -12.28 6.62 -7.01
C GLU A 714 -13.68 7.18 -6.74
N GLY A 715 -13.83 8.51 -6.73
CA GLY A 715 -15.15 9.15 -6.73
C GLY A 715 -15.93 8.94 -5.43
N LEU A 716 -15.23 8.65 -4.32
CA LEU A 716 -15.84 8.37 -3.03
C LEU A 716 -16.45 9.64 -2.45
N GLN A 717 -17.43 9.46 -1.57
CA GLN A 717 -17.98 10.57 -0.79
C GLN A 717 -16.88 11.19 0.10
N ILE A 718 -16.94 12.51 0.30
CA ILE A 718 -16.02 13.26 1.17
C ILE A 718 -15.97 12.60 2.56
N ASP A 719 -14.75 12.39 3.07
CA ASP A 719 -14.42 11.70 4.33
C ASP A 719 -14.73 10.20 4.36
N LYS A 720 -14.77 9.56 3.19
CA LYS A 720 -14.90 8.08 3.07
C LYS A 720 -13.64 7.40 2.55
N GLY A 721 -12.68 8.15 2.02
CA GLY A 721 -11.37 7.68 1.61
C GLY A 721 -10.27 8.09 2.58
N SER A 722 -9.06 8.24 2.06
CA SER A 722 -7.85 8.53 2.84
C SER A 722 -7.24 9.92 2.55
N MET A 723 -7.94 10.76 1.77
CA MET A 723 -7.45 12.09 1.42
C MET A 723 -7.54 13.08 2.58
N ASN A 724 -6.56 14.00 2.65
CA ASN A 724 -6.54 15.08 3.65
C ASN A 724 -7.19 16.34 3.09
N PHE A 725 -8.53 16.45 3.23
CA PHE A 725 -9.28 17.60 2.70
C PHE A 725 -8.92 18.94 3.36
N LEU A 726 -8.45 18.94 4.61
CA LEU A 726 -7.99 20.17 5.27
C LEU A 726 -6.80 20.79 4.49
N GLU A 727 -5.82 19.98 4.12
CA GLU A 727 -4.68 20.45 3.34
C GLU A 727 -5.05 20.77 1.89
N ILE A 728 -5.85 19.91 1.24
CA ILE A 728 -6.29 20.09 -0.14
C ILE A 728 -7.08 21.40 -0.29
N MET A 729 -8.06 21.63 0.58
CA MET A 729 -8.90 22.84 0.52
C MET A 729 -8.12 24.11 0.86
N ASN A 730 -7.13 24.02 1.75
CA ASN A 730 -6.21 25.13 2.01
C ASN A 730 -5.39 25.50 0.77
N VAL A 731 -4.83 24.50 0.07
CA VAL A 731 -4.06 24.71 -1.18
C VAL A 731 -4.95 25.31 -2.28
N ILE A 732 -6.17 24.77 -2.47
CA ILE A 732 -7.14 25.31 -3.44
C ILE A 732 -7.51 26.76 -3.10
N SER A 733 -7.75 27.06 -1.83
CA SER A 733 -8.11 28.41 -1.36
C SER A 733 -6.96 29.41 -1.56
N GLN A 734 -5.72 29.01 -1.31
CA GLN A 734 -4.54 29.85 -1.54
C GLN A 734 -4.31 30.12 -3.03
N SER A 735 -4.45 29.09 -3.87
CA SER A 735 -4.34 29.22 -5.33
C SER A 735 -5.34 30.24 -5.89
N ASN A 736 -6.60 30.17 -5.43
CA ASN A 736 -7.64 31.10 -5.83
C ASN A 736 -7.35 32.56 -5.41
N LYS A 737 -6.75 32.78 -4.23
CA LYS A 737 -6.36 34.13 -3.77
C LYS A 737 -5.21 34.73 -4.57
N ASN A 738 -4.23 33.93 -4.96
CA ASN A 738 -3.04 34.38 -5.71
C ASN A 738 -3.34 34.61 -7.20
N SER A 739 -4.40 33.98 -7.71
CA SER A 739 -4.82 34.06 -9.11
C SER A 739 -5.73 35.24 -9.35
N LEU A 740 -5.21 36.47 -9.27
CA LEU A 740 -5.98 37.73 -9.44
C LEU A 740 -6.81 37.82 -10.75
N ASN A 741 -6.58 36.94 -11.74
CA ASN A 741 -7.28 36.89 -13.03
C ASN A 741 -7.74 35.50 -13.50
N LYS A 742 -7.60 34.41 -12.73
CA LYS A 742 -7.97 33.05 -13.16
C LYS A 742 -9.12 32.51 -12.32
N GLN A 743 -10.33 32.49 -12.89
CA GLN A 743 -11.52 31.94 -12.25
C GLN A 743 -11.47 30.41 -12.34
N ILE A 744 -11.18 29.74 -11.21
CA ILE A 744 -11.23 28.27 -11.12
C ILE A 744 -12.67 27.84 -10.88
N THR A 745 -13.15 26.92 -11.71
CA THR A 745 -14.47 26.29 -11.57
C THR A 745 -14.30 24.87 -11.05
N TRP A 746 -15.27 24.33 -10.32
CA TRP A 746 -15.19 22.95 -9.86
C TRP A 746 -16.56 22.35 -9.52
N ILE A 747 -16.64 21.02 -9.55
CA ILE A 747 -17.84 20.26 -9.16
C ILE A 747 -17.48 19.13 -8.17
N PRO A 748 -18.42 18.71 -7.29
CA PRO A 748 -18.28 17.47 -6.55
C PRO A 748 -18.62 16.28 -7.47
N GLU A 749 -17.63 15.48 -7.84
CA GLU A 749 -17.81 14.30 -8.72
C GLU A 749 -18.01 13.03 -7.88
N ILE A 750 -19.07 13.04 -7.07
CA ILE A 750 -19.38 11.89 -6.21
C ILE A 750 -20.06 10.80 -7.04
N TRP A 751 -19.58 9.56 -6.89
CA TRP A 751 -20.21 8.38 -7.48
C TRP A 751 -21.70 8.33 -7.10
N GLN A 752 -22.58 8.29 -8.10
CA GLN A 752 -24.05 8.31 -7.92
C GLN A 752 -24.57 9.51 -7.10
N GLY A 753 -23.84 10.63 -7.05
CA GLY A 753 -24.22 11.77 -6.23
C GLY A 753 -25.56 12.41 -6.62
N HIS A 754 -26.01 12.21 -7.86
CA HIS A 754 -27.29 12.68 -8.41
C HIS A 754 -28.51 11.90 -7.90
N GLU A 755 -28.32 10.71 -7.33
CA GLU A 755 -29.41 9.91 -6.78
C GLU A 755 -30.10 10.63 -5.61
N ASN A 756 -31.34 10.22 -5.32
CA ASN A 756 -32.17 10.83 -4.28
C ASN A 756 -32.24 12.37 -4.32
N ASN A 757 -32.30 12.97 -5.52
CA ASN A 757 -32.31 14.42 -5.70
C ASN A 757 -30.99 15.11 -5.31
N GLY A 758 -29.85 14.46 -5.52
CA GLY A 758 -28.55 15.09 -5.31
C GLY A 758 -28.02 14.96 -3.89
N THR A 759 -28.53 14.03 -3.07
CA THR A 759 -28.11 13.91 -1.66
C THR A 759 -26.60 13.72 -1.52
N GLY A 760 -25.97 13.00 -2.46
CA GLY A 760 -24.51 12.83 -2.46
C GLY A 760 -23.77 14.15 -2.67
N PHE A 761 -24.25 15.01 -3.59
CA PHE A 761 -23.68 16.35 -3.79
C PHE A 761 -23.89 17.24 -2.56
N LYS A 762 -25.08 17.17 -1.93
CA LYS A 762 -25.38 17.94 -0.72
C LYS A 762 -24.40 17.61 0.42
N ILE A 763 -24.20 16.32 0.68
CA ILE A 763 -23.26 15.84 1.71
C ILE A 763 -21.84 16.32 1.40
N ALA A 764 -21.40 16.19 0.14
CA ALA A 764 -20.07 16.64 -0.26
C ALA A 764 -19.86 18.14 -0.02
N LEU A 765 -20.81 18.98 -0.46
CA LEU A 765 -20.74 20.43 -0.26
C LEU A 765 -20.75 20.81 1.23
N ASP A 766 -21.60 20.17 2.03
CA ASP A 766 -21.69 20.41 3.47
C ASP A 766 -20.36 20.05 4.17
N HIS A 767 -19.78 18.90 3.86
CA HIS A 767 -18.50 18.47 4.44
C HIS A 767 -17.33 19.35 3.99
N LEU A 768 -17.27 19.73 2.71
CA LEU A 768 -16.22 20.61 2.20
C LEU A 768 -16.25 22.00 2.88
N CYS A 769 -17.42 22.47 3.30
CA CYS A 769 -17.55 23.70 4.09
C CYS A 769 -16.95 23.58 5.50
N GLU A 770 -16.82 22.37 6.07
CA GLU A 770 -16.20 22.18 7.40
C GLU A 770 -14.68 22.39 7.38
N TYR A 771 -14.06 22.43 6.19
CA TYR A 771 -12.62 22.59 5.99
C TYR A 771 -12.18 24.02 5.60
N ILE A 772 -13.10 24.99 5.62
CA ILE A 772 -12.89 26.40 5.27
C ILE A 772 -13.20 27.27 6.48
#